data_AF-A0A6G1APZ4-F1
#
_entry.id   AF-A0A6G1APZ4-F1
#
_cell.length_a   1.000
_cell.length_b   1.000
_cell.length_c   1.000
_cell.angle_alpha   90.00
_cell.angle_beta   90.00
_cell.angle_gamma   90.00
#
_symmetry.space_group_name_H-M   'P 1'
#
loop_
_entity.id
_entity.type
_entity.pdbx_description
1 polymer ?
#
loop_
_entity_poly.entity_id
_entity_poly.type
_entity_poly.pdbx_seq_one_letter_code
_entity_poly.pdbx_strand_id
1 'polypeptide(L)'
;TLPSPGHPEIYPLVLTTQTQEIFNCRIDEDVTDEKPYKLIKKEDILADFKNRAAVSDFHPVKKIIQEYPGDELLVVHDKDFRYGLNFYLIGTEEGKENYLNHAEVPEEQEEHKEYIPEDLYIYKPPISKPWVSLGSEKEIDEESVKESAKQITYMISRKRSEFGAPVKFSDQNASRVKDSYVECTAYSDKNFIVKQLEKDVGMQVVPKIKDTSTQTRWTYPKNATTQYYPREFSEEEKEIFGQSKPLIDFLNNASISVEIALQQNEIMNTFIDDWKCLAEEEGTFGDKTDIHLKEYQSFTDLHNLTEKMVTCVSWHPTIYGLIAVSVAVRLSFEDRVHFSGKLLLQPSLILFWSFSDPIHPQLMLESPDDIFCFKFCPSDPNIIAGGCINGQIVLWDITAHADRIENIKTGGSRSKKVTLKPMFLLEPDSNKEVMYIRHCAVSSIENGHKKVITDIHWLPDTFEINRMGSVFENRNGICCQLVTCSADCTICFWDIRPQKALEKPVEKKKEESIEIPFDVPSTFLHLDLSWKPLTKIRLSKGDTSLDHCPTKVSLSEDNLLYKAQDKVSAQSKAMKAGEMNLYQSLEGGLGNNLKPIEDFCTKFFVGTEEGGVIYTDWKMERDPETGRLMAKKPVNLYTIHDGAVHTVQRSPFYKDIILTIGGWNLAIWKEGVPIGPLLQSCCAPKRYTAGHWSMTRPGVFYIGREDGYIDIWDLLEKTHEPSQSQNICITMITCIKPWTFSAKQQFIAVADYYGTLHILEIPWTLSHPSANEVSSISYYFEREVKHLEYVEQRKKIREQEKKEMDLELEKKKTKTYQKSKEQMEAELRDDYDSYLELEKNTLINLGLIKMPERMSFMDL
;
A
#
# COMPACT_ATOMS: atom_id res chain seq x y z
N THR A 1 1.28 -29.97 -24.40
CA THR A 1 2.53 -29.18 -24.46
C THR A 1 3.52 -29.93 -25.33
N LEU A 2 4.14 -29.25 -26.30
CA LEU A 2 5.26 -29.81 -27.07
C LEU A 2 6.53 -29.72 -26.21
N PRO A 3 7.50 -30.66 -26.34
CA PRO A 3 8.81 -30.49 -25.73
C PRO A 3 9.58 -29.35 -26.42
N SER A 4 10.41 -28.66 -25.65
CA SER A 4 11.38 -27.69 -26.17
C SER A 4 12.34 -28.38 -27.17
N PRO A 5 12.81 -27.70 -28.23
CA PRO A 5 13.83 -28.26 -29.11
C PRO A 5 15.17 -28.37 -28.36
N GLY A 6 15.43 -29.54 -27.78
CA GLY A 6 16.78 -29.91 -27.35
C GLY A 6 17.73 -29.93 -28.56
N HIS A 7 19.00 -29.61 -28.33
CA HIS A 7 20.03 -29.73 -29.37
C HIS A 7 19.99 -31.15 -29.96
N PRO A 8 19.90 -31.34 -31.29
CA PRO A 8 19.63 -32.63 -31.92
C PRO A 8 20.77 -33.65 -31.79
N GLU A 9 21.81 -33.30 -31.03
CA GLU A 9 23.10 -33.95 -30.91
C GLU A 9 23.35 -34.48 -29.49
N ILE A 10 22.46 -34.16 -28.53
CA ILE A 10 22.59 -34.52 -27.11
C ILE A 10 21.58 -35.62 -26.75
N TYR A 11 22.07 -36.73 -26.23
CA TYR A 11 21.26 -37.91 -25.89
C TYR A 11 21.41 -38.30 -24.41
N PRO A 12 20.37 -38.13 -23.57
CA PRO A 12 20.46 -38.43 -22.14
C PRO A 12 20.50 -39.95 -21.86
N LEU A 13 21.20 -40.33 -20.78
CA LEU A 13 21.55 -41.69 -20.39
C LEU A 13 21.54 -41.86 -18.87
N VAL A 14 21.23 -43.07 -18.40
CA VAL A 14 21.49 -43.50 -17.02
C VAL A 14 22.60 -44.54 -17.06
N LEU A 15 23.76 -44.24 -16.50
CA LEU A 15 24.82 -45.23 -16.30
C LEU A 15 24.73 -45.79 -14.88
N THR A 16 24.48 -47.10 -14.76
CA THR A 16 24.49 -47.80 -13.46
C THR A 16 25.92 -47.84 -12.89
N THR A 17 26.04 -48.04 -11.57
CA THR A 17 27.36 -48.10 -10.89
C THR A 17 28.30 -49.13 -11.51
N GLN A 18 27.79 -50.31 -11.90
CA GLN A 18 28.59 -51.33 -12.60
C GLN A 18 29.11 -50.86 -13.97
N THR A 19 28.33 -50.06 -14.70
CA THR A 19 28.78 -49.49 -15.99
C THR A 19 29.76 -48.33 -15.76
N GLN A 20 29.55 -47.52 -14.73
CA GLN A 20 30.52 -46.48 -14.32
C GLN A 20 31.87 -47.08 -13.92
N GLU A 21 31.88 -48.25 -13.28
CA GLU A 21 33.09 -49.02 -12.98
C GLU A 21 33.78 -49.57 -14.23
N ILE A 22 33.03 -50.15 -15.17
CA ILE A 22 33.59 -50.73 -16.40
C ILE A 22 34.30 -49.69 -17.27
N PHE A 23 33.77 -48.46 -17.33
CA PHE A 23 34.31 -47.39 -18.18
C PHE A 23 35.14 -46.34 -17.43
N ASN A 24 35.37 -46.51 -16.12
CA ASN A 24 36.02 -45.52 -15.24
C ASN A 24 35.37 -44.13 -15.43
N CYS A 25 34.08 -44.04 -15.18
CA CYS A 25 33.32 -42.78 -15.17
C CYS A 25 32.44 -42.65 -13.91
N ARG A 26 32.96 -43.10 -12.77
CA ARG A 26 32.35 -42.88 -11.45
C ARG A 26 32.24 -41.39 -11.14
N ILE A 27 31.05 -40.99 -10.69
CA ILE A 27 30.78 -39.65 -10.15
C ILE A 27 31.67 -39.41 -8.92
N ASP A 28 32.19 -38.20 -8.76
CA ASP A 28 33.08 -37.72 -7.68
C ASP A 28 34.49 -38.38 -7.60
N GLU A 29 34.74 -39.51 -8.30
CA GLU A 29 36.08 -40.13 -8.41
C GLU A 29 36.73 -39.90 -9.80
N ASP A 30 36.06 -40.28 -10.89
CA ASP A 30 36.58 -40.18 -12.27
C ASP A 30 36.09 -38.93 -13.01
N VAL A 31 34.95 -38.39 -12.57
CA VAL A 31 34.22 -37.28 -13.19
C VAL A 31 33.82 -36.31 -12.08
N THR A 32 34.46 -35.14 -12.08
CA THR A 32 34.36 -34.13 -11.02
C THR A 32 33.72 -32.84 -11.53
N ASP A 33 33.33 -31.93 -10.63
CA ASP A 33 32.73 -30.64 -11.01
C ASP A 33 33.63 -29.80 -11.94
N GLU A 34 34.95 -29.89 -11.80
CA GLU A 34 35.92 -29.18 -12.65
C GLU A 34 36.12 -29.85 -14.03
N LYS A 35 35.83 -31.16 -14.13
CA LYS A 35 35.85 -31.91 -15.39
C LYS A 35 34.67 -32.88 -15.46
N PRO A 36 33.46 -32.38 -15.78
CA PRO A 36 32.24 -33.16 -15.74
C PRO A 36 32.09 -34.14 -16.93
N TYR A 37 33.16 -34.47 -17.65
CA TYR A 37 33.10 -35.29 -18.86
C TYR A 37 34.24 -36.31 -18.98
N LYS A 38 33.91 -37.46 -19.60
CA LYS A 38 34.84 -38.54 -19.95
C LYS A 38 34.77 -38.80 -21.46
N LEU A 39 35.93 -39.04 -22.07
CA LEU A 39 36.01 -39.62 -23.41
C LEU A 39 36.08 -41.14 -23.26
N ILE A 40 35.19 -41.86 -23.95
CA ILE A 40 35.11 -43.33 -23.94
C ILE A 40 35.26 -43.83 -25.37
N LYS A 41 36.08 -44.86 -25.58
CA LYS A 41 36.32 -45.41 -26.92
C LYS A 41 35.10 -46.18 -27.42
N LYS A 42 34.76 -45.96 -28.68
CA LYS A 42 33.68 -46.64 -29.40
C LYS A 42 33.87 -48.16 -29.39
N GLU A 43 35.11 -48.64 -29.51
CA GLU A 43 35.43 -50.08 -29.46
C GLU A 43 35.03 -50.74 -28.13
N ASP A 44 35.26 -50.08 -26.99
CA ASP A 44 34.97 -50.62 -25.67
C ASP A 44 33.45 -50.74 -25.42
N ILE A 45 32.67 -49.74 -25.87
CA ILE A 45 31.19 -49.80 -25.81
C ILE A 45 30.65 -50.88 -26.77
N LEU A 46 31.25 -51.03 -27.96
CA LEU A 46 30.90 -52.11 -28.90
C LEU A 46 31.32 -53.50 -28.40
N ALA A 47 32.31 -53.60 -27.51
CA ALA A 47 32.65 -54.83 -26.78
C ALA A 47 31.63 -55.12 -25.66
N ASP A 48 31.22 -54.10 -24.91
CA ASP A 48 30.18 -54.24 -23.89
C ASP A 48 28.84 -54.70 -24.47
N PHE A 49 28.45 -54.19 -25.64
CA PHE A 49 27.27 -54.70 -26.39
C PHE A 49 27.38 -56.16 -26.83
N LYS A 50 28.57 -56.76 -26.87
CA LYS A 50 28.76 -58.21 -27.13
C LYS A 50 28.70 -59.02 -25.83
N ASN A 51 29.18 -58.45 -24.72
CA ASN A 51 29.28 -59.12 -23.43
C ASN A 51 27.97 -59.05 -22.61
N ARG A 52 27.32 -57.88 -22.53
CA ARG A 52 26.08 -57.64 -21.77
C ARG A 52 24.82 -57.49 -22.64
N ALA A 53 24.97 -57.39 -23.96
CA ALA A 53 23.87 -57.40 -24.95
C ALA A 53 22.75 -56.37 -24.69
N ALA A 54 21.62 -56.80 -24.10
CA ALA A 54 20.46 -55.95 -23.76
C ALA A 54 20.53 -55.36 -22.35
N VAL A 55 21.55 -55.72 -21.55
CA VAL A 55 21.80 -55.27 -20.17
C VAL A 55 22.94 -54.24 -20.11
N SER A 56 23.35 -53.68 -21.26
CA SER A 56 24.28 -52.55 -21.33
C SER A 56 23.49 -51.25 -21.30
N ASP A 57 23.86 -50.33 -20.42
CA ASP A 57 23.15 -49.05 -20.24
C ASP A 57 23.19 -48.15 -21.50
N PHE A 58 24.18 -48.36 -22.38
CA PHE A 58 24.27 -47.65 -23.66
C PHE A 58 23.31 -48.21 -24.75
N HIS A 59 22.55 -49.27 -24.47
CA HIS A 59 21.68 -49.91 -25.47
C HIS A 59 20.62 -48.97 -26.10
N PRO A 60 19.99 -48.01 -25.39
CA PRO A 60 19.03 -47.07 -25.99
C PRO A 60 19.63 -46.22 -27.13
N VAL A 61 20.89 -45.82 -27.01
CA VAL A 61 21.62 -44.99 -28.00
C VAL A 61 22.47 -45.81 -28.98
N LYS A 62 22.32 -47.14 -28.98
CA LYS A 62 23.18 -48.07 -29.74
C LYS A 62 23.29 -47.76 -31.24
N LYS A 63 22.23 -47.26 -31.88
CA LYS A 63 22.27 -46.85 -33.30
C LYS A 63 23.20 -45.65 -33.50
N ILE A 64 23.02 -44.60 -32.71
CA ILE A 64 23.84 -43.38 -32.73
C ILE A 64 25.31 -43.74 -32.49
N ILE A 65 25.60 -44.58 -31.49
CA ILE A 65 26.97 -45.06 -31.22
C ILE A 65 27.56 -45.86 -32.40
N GLN A 66 26.76 -46.63 -33.13
CA GLN A 66 27.22 -47.34 -34.33
C GLN A 66 27.48 -46.38 -35.51
N GLU A 67 26.59 -45.40 -35.71
CA GLU A 67 26.59 -44.43 -36.81
C GLU A 67 27.60 -43.27 -36.61
N TYR A 68 28.01 -42.99 -35.36
CA TYR A 68 28.99 -41.94 -35.02
C TYR A 68 30.32 -42.11 -35.78
N PRO A 69 30.90 -41.06 -36.39
CA PRO A 69 32.06 -41.20 -37.27
C PRO A 69 33.38 -41.48 -36.53
N GLY A 70 33.63 -40.83 -35.39
CA GLY A 70 34.92 -40.90 -34.67
C GLY A 70 35.10 -42.11 -33.75
N ASP A 71 36.34 -42.32 -33.29
CA ASP A 71 36.72 -43.44 -32.42
C ASP A 71 36.43 -43.22 -30.93
N GLU A 72 36.23 -41.96 -30.50
CA GLU A 72 36.00 -41.58 -29.10
C GLU A 72 34.75 -40.73 -28.92
N LEU A 73 33.85 -41.19 -28.05
CA LEU A 73 32.55 -40.61 -27.72
C LEU A 73 32.65 -39.78 -26.44
N LEU A 74 31.99 -38.62 -26.41
CA LEU A 74 32.02 -37.67 -25.29
C LEU A 74 30.78 -37.84 -24.41
N VAL A 75 30.99 -38.39 -23.21
CA VAL A 75 29.94 -38.58 -22.19
C VAL A 75 30.14 -37.58 -21.06
N VAL A 76 29.07 -36.85 -20.71
CA VAL A 76 29.06 -35.77 -19.72
C VAL A 76 28.11 -36.12 -18.58
N HIS A 77 28.50 -35.85 -17.34
CA HIS A 77 27.68 -35.99 -16.14
C HIS A 77 26.77 -34.75 -15.98
N ASP A 78 25.46 -34.97 -15.79
CA ASP A 78 24.44 -33.92 -15.72
C ASP A 78 23.99 -33.71 -14.27
N LYS A 79 24.87 -33.09 -13.47
CA LYS A 79 24.63 -32.79 -12.05
C LYS A 79 23.35 -31.99 -11.79
N ASP A 80 22.98 -31.14 -12.75
CA ASP A 80 21.79 -30.29 -12.73
C ASP A 80 20.52 -30.99 -13.28
N PHE A 81 20.65 -32.21 -13.83
CA PHE A 81 19.60 -32.95 -14.54
C PHE A 81 18.91 -32.13 -15.66
N ARG A 82 19.66 -31.28 -16.38
CA ARG A 82 19.15 -30.43 -17.47
C ARG A 82 18.49 -31.21 -18.61
N TYR A 83 18.98 -32.43 -18.86
CA TYR A 83 18.44 -33.40 -19.83
C TYR A 83 17.74 -34.58 -19.16
N GLY A 84 17.49 -34.50 -17.84
CA GLY A 84 16.59 -35.37 -17.08
C GLY A 84 17.15 -36.72 -16.61
N LEU A 85 18.35 -37.11 -17.04
CA LEU A 85 19.04 -38.35 -16.63
C LEU A 85 20.50 -38.03 -16.24
N ASN A 86 21.11 -38.87 -15.40
CA ASN A 86 22.40 -38.59 -14.73
C ASN A 86 23.58 -38.28 -15.67
N PHE A 87 23.54 -38.75 -16.92
CA PHE A 87 24.56 -38.47 -17.93
C PHE A 87 23.90 -38.10 -19.26
N TYR A 88 24.66 -37.50 -20.18
CA TYR A 88 24.32 -37.45 -21.60
C TYR A 88 25.53 -37.73 -22.48
N LEU A 89 25.25 -38.23 -23.68
CA LEU A 89 26.20 -38.48 -24.75
C LEU A 89 26.04 -37.40 -25.83
N ILE A 90 27.15 -36.82 -26.28
CA ILE A 90 27.20 -36.00 -27.49
C ILE A 90 27.44 -36.92 -28.70
N GLY A 91 26.45 -36.96 -29.60
CA GLY A 91 26.36 -37.89 -30.74
C GLY A 91 26.85 -37.35 -32.08
N THR A 92 27.55 -36.21 -32.09
CA THR A 92 28.20 -35.61 -33.26
C THR A 92 29.68 -35.34 -32.99
N GLU A 93 30.48 -35.25 -34.04
CA GLU A 93 31.90 -34.85 -33.94
C GLU A 93 32.01 -33.32 -33.85
N GLU A 94 31.22 -32.58 -34.63
CA GLU A 94 31.11 -31.11 -34.55
C GLU A 94 30.65 -30.64 -33.16
N GLY A 95 29.67 -31.29 -32.54
CA GLY A 95 29.23 -30.96 -31.18
C GLY A 95 30.29 -31.28 -30.12
N LYS A 96 31.08 -32.34 -30.33
CA LYS A 96 32.23 -32.69 -29.47
C LYS A 96 33.35 -31.65 -29.58
N GLU A 97 33.69 -31.18 -30.77
CA GLU A 97 34.72 -30.14 -30.96
C GLU A 97 34.25 -28.76 -30.45
N ASN A 98 33.00 -28.38 -30.71
CA ASN A 98 32.43 -27.12 -30.22
C ASN A 98 32.36 -27.06 -28.68
N TYR A 99 32.12 -28.19 -28.01
CA TYR A 99 32.18 -28.30 -26.55
C TYR A 99 33.61 -28.11 -25.98
N LEU A 100 34.65 -28.28 -26.79
CA LEU A 100 36.06 -28.26 -26.36
C LEU A 100 36.83 -26.98 -26.70
N ASN A 101 36.37 -26.16 -27.67
CA ASN A 101 37.23 -25.17 -28.37
C ASN A 101 36.86 -23.67 -28.20
N HIS A 102 36.09 -23.26 -27.19
CA HIS A 102 35.51 -21.90 -27.15
C HIS A 102 36.33 -20.81 -26.41
N ALA A 103 37.08 -19.94 -27.11
CA ALA A 103 37.29 -18.49 -26.79
C ALA A 103 38.28 -17.69 -27.72
N GLU A 104 38.14 -16.35 -27.69
CA GLU A 104 39.10 -15.24 -27.98
C GLU A 104 39.10 -14.45 -29.33
N VAL A 105 38.83 -13.12 -29.23
CA VAL A 105 39.10 -12.03 -30.23
C VAL A 105 39.25 -10.65 -29.50
N PRO A 106 40.17 -9.72 -29.88
CA PRO A 106 40.35 -8.39 -29.25
C PRO A 106 40.14 -7.13 -30.16
N GLU A 107 40.21 -5.91 -29.59
CA GLU A 107 40.04 -4.58 -30.24
C GLU A 107 41.24 -3.59 -30.01
N GLU A 108 41.27 -2.45 -30.73
CA GLU A 108 42.34 -1.40 -30.72
C GLU A 108 41.90 -0.01 -30.13
N GLN A 109 42.80 0.99 -30.02
CA GLN A 109 42.65 2.26 -29.25
C GLN A 109 43.24 3.48 -30.04
N GLU A 110 43.28 4.78 -29.65
CA GLU A 110 43.23 5.59 -28.40
C GLU A 110 42.54 6.98 -28.68
N GLU A 111 42.25 7.95 -27.80
CA GLU A 111 42.34 8.14 -26.33
C GLU A 111 40.98 8.65 -25.75
N HIS A 112 40.57 9.94 -25.55
CA HIS A 112 41.28 11.24 -25.38
C HIS A 112 40.54 12.26 -24.46
N LYS A 113 41.28 12.84 -23.48
CA LYS A 113 41.07 14.10 -22.68
C LYS A 113 39.76 14.52 -21.96
N GLU A 114 39.93 14.69 -20.63
CA GLU A 114 39.56 15.84 -19.75
C GLU A 114 38.11 16.08 -19.22
N TYR A 115 37.79 15.36 -18.13
CA TYR A 115 37.29 15.84 -16.80
C TYR A 115 35.84 16.33 -16.54
N ILE A 116 35.33 15.93 -15.34
CA ILE A 116 34.08 16.30 -14.62
C ILE A 116 32.78 15.59 -15.10
N PRO A 117 31.89 15.08 -14.21
CA PRO A 117 32.03 14.67 -12.80
C PRO A 117 32.04 13.12 -12.65
N GLU A 118 31.76 12.58 -11.46
CA GLU A 118 31.88 11.15 -11.16
C GLU A 118 30.77 10.28 -11.78
N ASP A 119 31.14 9.51 -12.80
CA ASP A 119 30.34 8.42 -13.37
C ASP A 119 31.21 7.17 -13.59
N LEU A 120 30.55 6.01 -13.65
CA LEU A 120 31.08 4.63 -13.81
C LEU A 120 32.54 4.44 -14.29
N TYR A 121 33.40 3.86 -13.44
CA TYR A 121 34.77 3.46 -13.77
C TYR A 121 34.84 2.29 -14.79
N ILE A 122 35.50 2.51 -15.93
CA ILE A 122 35.71 1.50 -16.99
C ILE A 122 37.21 1.34 -17.28
N TYR A 123 37.70 0.11 -17.22
CA TYR A 123 39.11 -0.27 -17.39
C TYR A 123 39.49 -0.54 -18.86
N LYS A 124 40.68 -0.10 -19.30
CA LYS A 124 41.28 -0.41 -20.61
C LYS A 124 42.69 -1.02 -20.47
N PRO A 125 43.02 -2.14 -21.15
CA PRO A 125 44.34 -2.79 -21.09
C PRO A 125 45.35 -2.28 -22.15
N PRO A 126 46.66 -2.56 -21.99
CA PRO A 126 47.71 -2.19 -22.95
C PRO A 126 47.83 -3.17 -24.14
N ILE A 127 48.43 -2.70 -25.25
CA ILE A 127 48.62 -3.45 -26.51
C ILE A 127 50.11 -3.81 -26.72
N SER A 128 50.37 -4.92 -27.42
CA SER A 128 51.71 -5.47 -27.69
C SER A 128 52.52 -4.66 -28.72
N LYS A 129 53.85 -4.84 -28.69
CA LYS A 129 54.80 -4.28 -29.66
C LYS A 129 55.73 -5.38 -30.19
N PRO A 130 56.24 -5.29 -31.43
CA PRO A 130 57.09 -6.32 -32.02
C PRO A 130 58.43 -6.47 -31.27
N TRP A 131 58.93 -7.71 -31.25
CA TRP A 131 60.18 -8.07 -30.57
C TRP A 131 61.41 -7.44 -31.24
N VAL A 132 62.39 -7.03 -30.43
CA VAL A 132 63.68 -6.50 -30.88
C VAL A 132 64.79 -7.41 -30.35
N SER A 133 65.47 -8.10 -31.26
CA SER A 133 66.62 -8.97 -30.97
C SER A 133 67.78 -8.18 -30.35
N LEU A 134 68.47 -8.80 -29.38
CA LEU A 134 69.68 -8.27 -28.73
C LEU A 134 70.88 -9.23 -28.80
N GLY A 135 70.78 -10.33 -29.56
CA GLY A 135 71.89 -11.23 -29.91
C GLY A 135 71.86 -12.58 -29.19
N SER A 136 71.11 -12.71 -28.09
CA SER A 136 71.01 -13.93 -27.28
C SER A 136 70.42 -15.13 -28.03
N GLU A 137 69.68 -14.90 -29.12
CA GLU A 137 69.08 -16.00 -29.89
C GLU A 137 70.11 -16.90 -30.59
N LYS A 138 71.37 -16.47 -30.79
CA LYS A 138 72.41 -17.33 -31.38
C LYS A 138 72.84 -18.48 -30.48
N GLU A 139 73.07 -18.21 -29.20
CA GLU A 139 73.52 -19.23 -28.24
C GLU A 139 72.44 -20.30 -28.04
N ILE A 140 71.17 -19.87 -28.02
CA ILE A 140 69.99 -20.74 -27.96
C ILE A 140 69.89 -21.64 -29.21
N ASP A 141 70.20 -21.11 -30.40
CA ASP A 141 70.12 -21.86 -31.66
C ASP A 141 71.30 -22.86 -31.81
N GLU A 142 72.45 -22.59 -31.20
CA GLU A 142 73.60 -23.52 -31.14
C GLU A 142 73.41 -24.65 -30.13
N GLU A 143 72.77 -24.42 -28.97
CA GLU A 143 72.38 -25.48 -28.02
C GLU A 143 71.11 -26.25 -28.41
N SER A 144 70.38 -25.82 -29.45
CA SER A 144 69.11 -26.44 -29.84
C SER A 144 69.28 -27.87 -30.42
N VAL A 145 68.61 -28.84 -29.78
CA VAL A 145 68.64 -30.25 -30.17
C VAL A 145 67.94 -30.46 -31.52
N LYS A 146 68.68 -30.93 -32.53
CA LYS A 146 68.22 -31.13 -33.92
C LYS A 146 68.19 -32.62 -34.26
N GLU A 147 67.01 -33.13 -34.66
CA GLU A 147 66.79 -34.55 -34.94
C GLU A 147 67.52 -35.03 -36.21
N SER A 148 68.12 -36.23 -36.17
CA SER A 148 68.83 -36.79 -37.31
C SER A 148 67.90 -37.55 -38.27
N ALA A 149 67.76 -37.06 -39.50
CA ALA A 149 66.75 -37.48 -40.49
C ALA A 149 66.94 -38.88 -41.14
N LYS A 150 67.41 -39.89 -40.40
CA LYS A 150 67.47 -41.29 -40.85
C LYS A 150 66.75 -42.23 -39.87
N GLN A 151 65.44 -42.31 -40.02
CA GLN A 151 64.61 -43.30 -39.36
C GLN A 151 64.80 -44.68 -40.00
N ILE A 152 64.96 -45.74 -39.18
CA ILE A 152 65.15 -47.11 -39.66
C ILE A 152 63.78 -47.75 -39.90
N THR A 153 63.49 -48.14 -41.14
CA THR A 153 62.25 -48.83 -41.52
C THR A 153 62.47 -50.34 -41.63
N TYR A 154 61.65 -51.13 -40.95
CA TYR A 154 61.63 -52.59 -41.03
C TYR A 154 60.40 -53.07 -41.82
N MET A 155 60.58 -54.12 -42.63
CA MET A 155 59.49 -54.77 -43.37
C MET A 155 59.36 -56.23 -42.93
N ILE A 156 58.25 -56.55 -42.24
CA ILE A 156 57.92 -57.90 -41.80
C ILE A 156 56.89 -58.48 -42.77
N SER A 157 57.10 -59.72 -43.22
CA SER A 157 56.17 -60.43 -44.10
C SER A 157 55.85 -61.83 -43.59
N ARG A 158 54.67 -62.34 -43.94
CA ARG A 158 54.16 -63.67 -43.55
C ARG A 158 53.41 -64.28 -44.74
N LYS A 159 53.28 -65.61 -44.80
CA LYS A 159 52.48 -66.27 -45.84
C LYS A 159 50.99 -65.93 -45.69
N ARG A 160 50.34 -65.57 -46.80
CA ARG A 160 48.92 -65.14 -46.86
C ARG A 160 47.95 -66.13 -46.21
N SER A 161 48.25 -67.43 -46.28
CA SER A 161 47.47 -68.53 -45.68
C SER A 161 47.48 -68.58 -44.14
N GLU A 162 48.34 -67.79 -43.48
CA GLU A 162 48.47 -67.76 -42.02
C GLU A 162 48.00 -66.44 -41.38
N PHE A 163 47.48 -65.51 -42.19
CA PHE A 163 46.91 -64.26 -41.67
C PHE A 163 45.65 -64.58 -40.85
N GLY A 164 45.56 -64.04 -39.64
CA GLY A 164 44.46 -64.30 -38.70
C GLY A 164 44.55 -65.63 -37.93
N ALA A 165 45.57 -66.46 -38.15
CA ALA A 165 45.79 -67.65 -37.32
C ALA A 165 46.22 -67.25 -35.89
N PRO A 166 45.62 -67.85 -34.83
CA PRO A 166 45.88 -67.44 -33.45
C PRO A 166 47.33 -67.71 -33.04
N VAL A 167 48.06 -66.66 -32.72
CA VAL A 167 49.47 -66.73 -32.29
C VAL A 167 49.51 -66.99 -30.79
N LYS A 168 50.10 -68.11 -30.37
CA LYS A 168 50.51 -68.33 -28.98
C LYS A 168 51.97 -67.92 -28.84
N PHE A 169 52.20 -66.81 -28.14
CA PHE A 169 53.55 -66.42 -27.73
C PHE A 169 54.05 -67.38 -26.64
N SER A 170 55.33 -67.73 -26.70
CA SER A 170 56.00 -68.62 -25.75
C SER A 170 57.48 -68.29 -25.75
N ASP A 171 58.10 -68.16 -24.58
CA ASP A 171 59.53 -67.90 -24.48
C ASP A 171 60.33 -69.13 -24.98
N GLN A 172 60.92 -69.01 -26.16
CA GLN A 172 61.75 -70.04 -26.76
C GLN A 172 63.20 -69.54 -26.81
N ASN A 173 64.09 -70.30 -26.18
CA ASN A 173 65.52 -70.02 -26.20
C ASN A 173 66.06 -70.20 -27.64
N ALA A 174 66.71 -69.17 -28.18
CA ALA A 174 67.12 -69.07 -29.59
C ALA A 174 68.06 -70.19 -30.06
N SER A 175 68.65 -70.96 -29.14
CA SER A 175 69.49 -72.14 -29.41
C SER A 175 68.71 -73.39 -29.90
N ARG A 176 67.37 -73.39 -29.89
CA ARG A 176 66.55 -74.58 -30.21
C ARG A 176 65.98 -74.67 -31.62
N VAL A 177 66.05 -73.62 -32.44
CA VAL A 177 65.55 -73.62 -33.82
C VAL A 177 66.72 -73.52 -34.80
N LYS A 178 66.68 -74.31 -35.88
CA LYS A 178 67.88 -74.63 -36.68
C LYS A 178 68.36 -73.49 -37.59
N ASP A 179 67.56 -72.43 -37.74
CA ASP A 179 67.80 -71.29 -38.63
C ASP A 179 67.56 -69.92 -37.93
N SER A 180 67.42 -69.89 -36.59
CA SER A 180 67.07 -68.67 -35.84
C SER A 180 68.25 -67.85 -35.33
N TYR A 181 69.48 -68.34 -35.47
CA TYR A 181 70.70 -67.68 -35.00
C TYR A 181 71.85 -67.95 -35.96
N VAL A 182 72.42 -66.89 -36.53
CA VAL A 182 73.67 -66.94 -37.30
C VAL A 182 74.69 -66.12 -36.53
N GLU A 183 75.69 -66.78 -35.98
CA GLU A 183 76.78 -66.11 -35.27
C GLU A 183 77.75 -65.49 -36.28
N CYS A 184 77.60 -64.19 -36.54
CA CYS A 184 78.53 -63.41 -37.34
C CYS A 184 79.85 -63.17 -36.59
N THR A 185 80.61 -64.24 -36.38
CA THR A 185 81.97 -64.18 -35.82
C THR A 185 82.87 -63.29 -36.70
N ALA A 186 83.63 -62.40 -36.08
CA ALA A 186 84.45 -61.44 -36.79
C ALA A 186 85.67 -62.13 -37.44
N TYR A 187 85.66 -62.27 -38.76
CA TYR A 187 86.84 -62.71 -39.50
C TYR A 187 87.88 -61.57 -39.56
N SER A 188 89.16 -61.90 -39.39
CA SER A 188 90.24 -60.91 -39.41
C SER A 188 90.70 -60.62 -40.84
N ASP A 189 89.99 -59.73 -41.53
CA ASP A 189 90.48 -59.14 -42.78
C ASP A 189 91.75 -58.32 -42.50
N LYS A 190 92.88 -58.76 -43.05
CA LYS A 190 94.18 -58.14 -42.85
C LYS A 190 94.43 -56.92 -43.75
N ASN A 191 93.50 -56.61 -44.65
CA ASN A 191 93.62 -55.51 -45.62
C ASN A 191 92.71 -54.30 -45.31
N PHE A 192 91.85 -54.37 -44.28
CA PHE A 192 90.82 -53.36 -44.04
C PHE A 192 91.25 -52.26 -43.06
N ILE A 193 91.97 -51.24 -43.56
CA ILE A 193 92.40 -50.08 -42.78
C ILE A 193 91.26 -49.06 -42.64
N VAL A 194 90.46 -49.20 -41.58
CA VAL A 194 89.47 -48.17 -41.18
C VAL A 194 90.17 -47.08 -40.37
N LYS A 195 89.99 -45.81 -40.75
CA LYS A 195 90.29 -44.69 -39.86
C LYS A 195 89.20 -44.61 -38.79
N GLN A 196 89.53 -45.00 -37.56
CA GLN A 196 88.68 -44.84 -36.39
C GLN A 196 88.49 -43.34 -36.10
N LEU A 197 87.41 -42.78 -36.63
CA LEU A 197 86.93 -41.43 -36.29
C LEU A 197 85.98 -41.55 -35.10
N GLU A 198 86.55 -41.44 -33.91
CA GLU A 198 85.76 -41.38 -32.68
C GLU A 198 84.95 -40.08 -32.66
N LYS A 199 83.66 -40.20 -32.35
CA LYS A 199 82.77 -39.06 -32.19
C LYS A 199 81.97 -39.28 -30.91
N ASP A 200 82.34 -38.54 -29.87
CA ASP A 200 81.53 -38.46 -28.65
C ASP A 200 80.14 -37.93 -28.99
N VAL A 201 79.12 -38.62 -28.48
CA VAL A 201 77.71 -38.23 -28.59
C VAL A 201 77.05 -38.54 -27.25
N GLY A 202 76.89 -37.53 -26.41
CA GLY A 202 76.04 -37.62 -25.22
C GLY A 202 74.57 -37.63 -25.60
N MET A 203 73.78 -38.46 -24.92
CA MET A 203 72.32 -38.46 -25.00
C MET A 203 71.74 -38.29 -23.60
N GLN A 204 71.10 -37.15 -23.35
CA GLN A 204 70.50 -36.82 -22.05
C GLN A 204 69.00 -36.58 -22.22
N VAL A 205 68.19 -37.41 -21.56
CA VAL A 205 66.73 -37.25 -21.54
C VAL A 205 66.36 -36.34 -20.37
N VAL A 206 66.02 -35.08 -20.68
CA VAL A 206 65.46 -34.13 -19.70
C VAL A 206 63.96 -33.99 -19.97
N PRO A 207 63.07 -34.22 -18.99
CA PRO A 207 61.65 -33.94 -19.16
C PRO A 207 61.43 -32.42 -19.29
N LYS A 208 60.69 -31.99 -20.32
CA LYS A 208 60.36 -30.58 -20.52
C LYS A 208 59.38 -30.10 -19.45
N ILE A 209 59.86 -29.27 -18.53
CA ILE A 209 59.02 -28.55 -17.55
C ILE A 209 58.50 -27.28 -18.21
N LYS A 210 57.26 -26.88 -17.89
CA LYS A 210 56.64 -25.64 -18.38
C LYS A 210 55.86 -25.00 -17.23
N ASP A 211 56.31 -23.83 -16.80
CA ASP A 211 55.58 -23.03 -15.82
C ASP A 211 54.38 -22.31 -16.49
N THR A 212 53.28 -22.22 -15.76
CA THR A 212 52.07 -21.49 -16.15
C THR A 212 51.45 -20.83 -14.94
N SER A 213 51.24 -19.51 -15.01
CA SER A 213 50.46 -18.75 -14.04
C SER A 213 49.02 -18.56 -14.53
N THR A 214 48.07 -18.54 -13.61
CA THR A 214 46.66 -18.28 -13.87
C THR A 214 46.13 -17.23 -12.90
N GLN A 215 45.36 -16.27 -13.41
CA GLN A 215 44.63 -15.30 -12.59
C GLN A 215 43.22 -15.13 -13.16
N THR A 216 42.23 -15.56 -12.39
CA THR A 216 40.81 -15.56 -12.80
C THR A 216 40.26 -14.13 -12.82
N ARG A 217 39.54 -13.77 -13.89
CA ARG A 217 38.88 -12.47 -14.00
C ARG A 217 37.61 -12.48 -13.14
N TRP A 218 37.64 -11.81 -11.98
CA TRP A 218 36.55 -11.88 -11.01
C TRP A 218 35.34 -11.06 -11.48
N THR A 219 34.30 -11.75 -11.97
CA THR A 219 33.04 -11.16 -12.43
C THR A 219 31.92 -11.39 -11.43
N TYR A 220 31.37 -10.32 -10.86
CA TYR A 220 30.21 -10.41 -9.97
C TYR A 220 28.92 -10.61 -10.76
N PRO A 221 28.16 -11.69 -10.56
CA PRO A 221 26.83 -11.83 -11.16
C PRO A 221 25.88 -10.79 -10.57
N LYS A 222 25.18 -10.03 -11.42
CA LYS A 222 24.08 -9.15 -11.03
C LYS A 222 22.76 -9.80 -11.42
N ASN A 223 21.84 -9.93 -10.46
CA ASN A 223 20.47 -10.34 -10.74
C ASN A 223 19.78 -9.26 -11.57
N ALA A 224 19.11 -9.66 -12.65
CA ALA A 224 18.35 -8.77 -13.52
C ALA A 224 16.92 -9.29 -13.68
N THR A 225 15.95 -8.39 -13.56
CA THR A 225 14.52 -8.68 -13.72
C THR A 225 13.92 -7.69 -14.72
N THR A 226 12.82 -8.08 -15.36
CA THR A 226 12.06 -7.22 -16.29
C THR A 226 10.59 -7.26 -15.93
N GLN A 227 9.96 -6.09 -15.94
CA GLN A 227 8.52 -5.90 -15.73
C GLN A 227 7.97 -5.10 -16.91
N TYR A 228 6.82 -5.52 -17.42
CA TYR A 228 6.12 -4.79 -18.47
C TYR A 228 5.21 -3.73 -17.85
N TYR A 229 5.14 -2.56 -18.49
CA TYR A 229 4.19 -1.51 -18.19
C TYR A 229 3.43 -1.15 -19.47
N PRO A 230 2.13 -0.81 -19.40
CA PRO A 230 1.42 -0.29 -20.56
C PRO A 230 2.06 1.03 -21.00
N ARG A 231 2.27 1.21 -22.31
CA ARG A 231 2.77 2.48 -22.86
C ARG A 231 1.71 3.55 -22.73
N GLU A 232 1.98 4.54 -21.89
CA GLU A 232 1.21 5.77 -21.80
C GLU A 232 1.83 6.78 -22.80
N PHE A 233 1.01 7.40 -23.67
CA PHE A 233 1.50 8.36 -24.67
C PHE A 233 1.89 9.70 -24.02
N SER A 234 2.94 10.35 -24.52
CA SER A 234 3.27 11.72 -24.10
C SER A 234 2.22 12.73 -24.57
N GLU A 235 2.18 13.93 -23.99
CA GLU A 235 1.27 15.00 -24.42
C GLU A 235 1.54 15.38 -25.89
N GLU A 236 2.82 15.50 -26.28
CA GLU A 236 3.27 15.75 -27.65
C GLU A 236 2.81 14.64 -28.62
N GLU A 237 2.92 13.37 -28.22
CA GLU A 237 2.41 12.24 -29.02
C GLU A 237 0.89 12.31 -29.19
N LYS A 238 0.13 12.66 -28.13
CA LYS A 238 -1.33 12.82 -28.19
C LYS A 238 -1.72 13.93 -29.17
N GLU A 239 -1.03 15.07 -29.16
CA GLU A 239 -1.28 16.17 -30.10
C GLU A 239 -0.96 15.75 -31.55
N ILE A 240 0.17 15.08 -31.79
CA ILE A 240 0.56 14.59 -33.12
C ILE A 240 -0.45 13.56 -33.65
N PHE A 241 -0.90 12.62 -32.81
CA PHE A 241 -1.93 11.65 -33.20
C PHE A 241 -3.30 12.31 -33.38
N GLY A 242 -3.67 13.28 -32.54
CA GLY A 242 -4.92 14.06 -32.67
C GLY A 242 -5.00 14.86 -33.97
N GLN A 243 -3.87 15.37 -34.47
CA GLN A 243 -3.76 16.06 -35.76
C GLN A 243 -3.61 15.08 -36.96
N SER A 244 -3.54 13.76 -36.71
CA SER A 244 -3.28 12.79 -37.77
C SER A 244 -4.52 12.53 -38.63
N LYS A 245 -4.38 12.68 -39.96
CA LYS A 245 -5.47 12.45 -40.93
C LYS A 245 -6.13 11.06 -40.80
N PRO A 246 -5.39 9.94 -40.62
CA PRO A 246 -6.02 8.62 -40.47
C PRO A 246 -6.93 8.52 -39.25
N LEU A 247 -6.62 9.22 -38.14
CA LEU A 247 -7.49 9.25 -36.97
C LEU A 247 -8.75 10.10 -37.24
N ILE A 248 -8.60 11.25 -37.90
CA ILE A 248 -9.73 12.11 -38.28
C ILE A 248 -10.66 11.39 -39.26
N ASP A 249 -10.11 10.73 -40.28
CA ASP A 249 -10.86 9.94 -41.26
C ASP A 249 -11.55 8.73 -40.59
N PHE A 250 -10.88 8.06 -39.64
CA PHE A 250 -11.51 7.01 -38.82
C PHE A 250 -12.67 7.56 -37.98
N LEU A 251 -12.45 8.66 -37.25
CA LEU A 251 -13.46 9.29 -36.40
C LEU A 251 -14.70 9.74 -37.19
N ASN A 252 -14.51 10.29 -38.40
CA ASN A 252 -15.62 10.69 -39.29
C ASN A 252 -16.46 9.49 -39.78
N ASN A 253 -15.84 8.33 -40.03
CA ASN A 253 -16.57 7.11 -40.43
C ASN A 253 -17.20 6.40 -39.21
N ALA A 254 -16.51 6.42 -38.08
CA ALA A 254 -16.97 5.82 -36.83
C ALA A 254 -18.11 6.63 -36.20
N SER A 255 -18.08 7.97 -36.26
CA SER A 255 -19.12 8.83 -35.67
C SER A 255 -20.50 8.55 -36.25
N ILE A 256 -20.63 8.43 -37.57
CA ILE A 256 -21.89 8.07 -38.25
C ILE A 256 -22.39 6.69 -37.77
N SER A 257 -21.47 5.73 -37.64
CA SER A 257 -21.80 4.36 -37.20
C SER A 257 -22.25 4.32 -35.73
N VAL A 258 -21.61 5.12 -34.88
CA VAL A 258 -21.92 5.25 -33.45
C VAL A 258 -23.20 6.07 -33.24
N GLU A 259 -23.43 7.13 -34.02
CA GLU A 259 -24.65 7.94 -33.97
C GLU A 259 -25.88 7.10 -34.32
N ILE A 260 -25.82 6.29 -35.40
CA ILE A 260 -26.90 5.36 -35.75
C ILE A 260 -27.15 4.35 -34.61
N ALA A 261 -26.10 3.81 -33.99
CA ALA A 261 -26.24 2.88 -32.86
C ALA A 261 -26.81 3.56 -31.60
N LEU A 262 -26.42 4.80 -31.30
CA LEU A 262 -26.96 5.59 -30.19
C LEU A 262 -28.43 5.93 -30.42
N GLN A 263 -28.79 6.43 -31.60
CA GLN A 263 -30.19 6.69 -31.98
C GLN A 263 -31.03 5.41 -31.88
N GLN A 264 -30.52 4.26 -32.35
CA GLN A 264 -31.24 2.99 -32.23
C GLN A 264 -31.46 2.57 -30.77
N ASN A 265 -30.46 2.72 -29.90
CA ASN A 265 -30.55 2.41 -28.47
C ASN A 265 -31.47 3.38 -27.70
N GLU A 266 -31.52 4.65 -28.11
CA GLU A 266 -32.37 5.69 -27.50
C GLU A 266 -33.84 5.56 -27.95
N ILE A 267 -34.09 5.20 -29.22
CA ILE A 267 -35.44 4.92 -29.75
C ILE A 267 -36.07 3.72 -29.03
N MET A 268 -35.31 2.65 -28.79
CA MET A 268 -35.77 1.49 -28.02
C MET A 268 -34.59 0.70 -27.44
N ASN A 269 -34.45 0.71 -26.11
CA ASN A 269 -33.51 -0.18 -25.43
C ASN A 269 -34.05 -1.62 -25.41
N THR A 270 -33.66 -2.42 -26.40
CA THR A 270 -34.07 -3.82 -26.58
C THR A 270 -33.54 -4.79 -25.51
N PHE A 271 -32.76 -4.31 -24.54
CA PHE A 271 -32.19 -5.09 -23.45
C PHE A 271 -32.78 -4.73 -22.06
N ILE A 272 -33.84 -3.92 -22.00
CA ILE A 272 -34.65 -3.80 -20.79
C ILE A 272 -35.42 -5.12 -20.60
N ASP A 273 -35.20 -5.76 -19.45
CA ASP A 273 -36.07 -6.81 -18.95
C ASP A 273 -37.12 -6.16 -18.06
N ASP A 274 -38.30 -5.87 -18.62
CA ASP A 274 -39.41 -5.19 -17.92
C ASP A 274 -39.77 -5.91 -16.62
N TRP A 275 -39.66 -7.24 -16.57
CA TRP A 275 -39.91 -8.06 -15.38
C TRP A 275 -38.89 -7.81 -14.28
N LYS A 276 -37.63 -7.54 -14.65
CA LYS A 276 -36.57 -7.20 -13.71
C LYS A 276 -36.72 -5.78 -13.18
N CYS A 277 -37.14 -4.82 -14.00
CA CYS A 277 -37.47 -3.47 -13.54
C CYS A 277 -38.68 -3.48 -12.59
N LEU A 278 -39.74 -4.24 -12.91
CA LEU A 278 -40.87 -4.45 -12.00
C LEU A 278 -40.46 -5.12 -10.68
N ALA A 279 -39.56 -6.11 -10.73
CA ALA A 279 -39.01 -6.77 -9.54
C ALA A 279 -37.99 -5.94 -8.73
N GLU A 280 -37.52 -4.81 -9.28
CA GLU A 280 -36.71 -3.83 -8.55
C GLU A 280 -37.57 -2.76 -7.87
N GLU A 281 -38.80 -2.51 -8.33
CA GLU A 281 -39.80 -1.68 -7.62
C GLU A 281 -40.64 -2.47 -6.59
N GLU A 282 -41.09 -3.69 -6.92
CA GLU A 282 -41.74 -4.58 -5.95
C GLU A 282 -40.70 -5.32 -5.08
N GLY A 283 -40.26 -4.66 -4.01
CA GLY A 283 -39.32 -5.20 -3.01
C GLY A 283 -39.79 -6.50 -2.34
N THR A 284 -39.47 -7.63 -2.98
CA THR A 284 -39.50 -9.02 -2.48
C THR A 284 -40.69 -9.37 -1.57
N PHE A 285 -41.90 -9.48 -2.14
CA PHE A 285 -43.10 -9.92 -1.41
C PHE A 285 -43.09 -11.43 -1.07
N GLY A 286 -42.13 -11.86 -0.22
CA GLY A 286 -41.98 -13.27 0.17
C GLY A 286 -40.92 -13.51 1.25
N ASP A 287 -39.69 -13.05 1.04
CA ASP A 287 -38.64 -13.11 2.06
C ASP A 287 -38.69 -11.89 2.98
N LYS A 288 -38.51 -12.14 4.29
CA LYS A 288 -38.30 -11.05 5.26
C LYS A 288 -36.91 -10.47 5.02
N THR A 289 -36.84 -9.37 4.29
CA THR A 289 -35.62 -8.57 4.18
C THR A 289 -35.27 -8.06 5.58
N ASP A 290 -34.24 -8.66 6.20
CA ASP A 290 -33.88 -8.35 7.58
C ASP A 290 -33.42 -6.89 7.68
N ILE A 291 -34.28 -6.03 8.23
CA ILE A 291 -34.02 -4.58 8.34
C ILE A 291 -32.98 -4.31 9.45
N HIS A 292 -32.73 -5.26 10.34
CA HIS A 292 -31.79 -5.11 11.45
C HIS A 292 -30.35 -5.45 11.05
N LEU A 293 -29.40 -4.75 11.68
CA LEU A 293 -28.00 -5.14 11.69
C LEU A 293 -27.87 -6.54 12.31
N LYS A 294 -27.04 -7.41 11.75
CA LYS A 294 -26.81 -8.78 12.26
C LYS A 294 -25.43 -8.86 12.88
N GLU A 295 -25.31 -9.31 14.13
CA GLU A 295 -23.99 -9.58 14.69
C GLU A 295 -23.31 -10.71 13.93
N TYR A 296 -22.13 -10.42 13.38
CA TYR A 296 -21.30 -11.36 12.63
C TYR A 296 -20.22 -11.97 13.53
N GLN A 297 -19.53 -11.12 14.31
CA GLN A 297 -18.44 -11.52 15.19
C GLN A 297 -18.18 -10.41 16.22
N SER A 298 -17.72 -10.77 17.42
CA SER A 298 -17.25 -9.81 18.43
C SER A 298 -15.86 -10.20 18.93
N PHE A 299 -15.01 -9.21 19.16
CA PHE A 299 -13.64 -9.38 19.67
C PHE A 299 -13.50 -8.77 21.07
N THR A 300 -12.80 -9.48 21.96
CA THR A 300 -12.46 -9.01 23.32
C THR A 300 -11.04 -9.48 23.68
N ASP A 301 -10.26 -8.64 24.34
CA ASP A 301 -8.96 -9.03 24.89
C ASP A 301 -9.17 -9.76 26.23
N LEU A 302 -9.17 -11.09 26.17
CA LEU A 302 -9.35 -11.96 27.34
C LEU A 302 -8.09 -12.09 28.21
N HIS A 303 -6.92 -11.61 27.75
CA HIS A 303 -5.66 -11.77 28.46
C HIS A 303 -5.37 -10.64 29.45
N ASN A 304 -5.91 -9.44 29.20
CA ASN A 304 -5.71 -8.30 30.09
C ASN A 304 -6.75 -8.22 31.22
N LEU A 305 -6.34 -8.59 32.44
CA LEU A 305 -7.10 -8.43 33.70
C LEU A 305 -7.36 -6.96 34.12
N THR A 306 -7.15 -5.98 33.23
CA THR A 306 -7.37 -4.56 33.50
C THR A 306 -8.63 -4.09 32.80
N GLU A 307 -9.48 -3.35 33.50
CA GLU A 307 -10.65 -2.72 32.88
C GLU A 307 -10.19 -1.73 31.81
N LYS A 308 -10.43 -2.09 30.56
CA LYS A 308 -9.99 -1.37 29.36
C LYS A 308 -11.21 -0.88 28.59
N MET A 309 -11.02 0.18 27.80
CA MET A 309 -12.02 0.74 26.90
C MET A 309 -11.43 0.90 25.50
N VAL A 310 -12.23 0.72 24.46
CA VAL A 310 -11.80 1.05 23.10
C VAL A 310 -11.91 2.56 22.90
N THR A 311 -10.84 3.21 22.44
CA THR A 311 -10.83 4.65 22.13
C THR A 311 -11.06 4.94 20.65
N CYS A 312 -10.49 4.11 19.76
CA CYS A 312 -10.57 4.31 18.33
C CYS A 312 -10.50 2.96 17.59
N VAL A 313 -11.12 2.91 16.41
CA VAL A 313 -11.13 1.75 15.51
C VAL A 313 -10.77 2.21 14.11
N SER A 314 -9.96 1.43 13.41
CA SER A 314 -9.72 1.61 11.99
C SER A 314 -9.64 0.26 11.28
N TRP A 315 -10.42 0.10 10.22
CA TRP A 315 -10.27 -1.00 9.28
C TRP A 315 -8.97 -0.85 8.51
N HIS A 316 -8.28 -1.96 8.22
CA HIS A 316 -7.10 -1.93 7.38
C HIS A 316 -7.50 -1.65 5.91
N PRO A 317 -6.85 -0.72 5.19
CA PRO A 317 -7.34 -0.25 3.89
C PRO A 317 -7.22 -1.27 2.75
N THR A 318 -6.18 -2.12 2.73
CA THR A 318 -5.96 -3.12 1.68
C THR A 318 -6.31 -4.55 2.12
N ILE A 319 -5.78 -5.00 3.27
CA ILE A 319 -6.02 -6.33 3.83
C ILE A 319 -7.46 -6.45 4.39
N TYR A 320 -8.40 -6.88 3.53
CA TYR A 320 -9.77 -7.21 3.89
C TYR A 320 -9.87 -8.16 5.10
N GLY A 321 -10.75 -7.87 6.06
CA GLY A 321 -10.98 -8.71 7.25
C GLY A 321 -9.94 -8.55 8.36
N LEU A 322 -9.21 -7.43 8.38
CA LEU A 322 -8.26 -7.02 9.41
C LEU A 322 -8.67 -5.66 9.99
N ILE A 323 -8.63 -5.53 11.32
CA ILE A 323 -9.06 -4.33 12.05
C ILE A 323 -8.03 -3.98 13.11
N ALA A 324 -7.61 -2.72 13.18
CA ALA A 324 -6.85 -2.18 14.30
C ALA A 324 -7.78 -1.50 15.31
N VAL A 325 -7.48 -1.67 16.60
CA VAL A 325 -8.25 -1.15 17.73
C VAL A 325 -7.29 -0.57 18.75
N SER A 326 -7.40 0.73 19.05
CA SER A 326 -6.63 1.34 20.15
C SER A 326 -7.39 1.19 21.46
N VAL A 327 -6.68 0.74 22.50
CA VAL A 327 -7.27 0.36 23.78
C VAL A 327 -6.60 1.13 24.91
N ALA A 328 -7.40 1.81 25.72
CA ALA A 328 -6.95 2.62 26.85
C ALA A 328 -7.51 2.12 28.19
N VAL A 329 -6.88 2.48 29.31
CA VAL A 329 -7.34 2.04 30.64
C VAL A 329 -8.61 2.81 31.06
N ARG A 330 -9.66 2.10 31.53
CA ARG A 330 -10.93 2.73 31.97
C ARG A 330 -10.79 3.29 33.39
N LEU A 331 -10.35 4.55 33.49
CA LEU A 331 -10.17 5.30 34.74
C LEU A 331 -10.62 6.76 34.60
N SER A 332 -11.12 7.36 35.68
CA SER A 332 -11.42 8.81 35.73
C SER A 332 -10.15 9.65 35.68
N PHE A 333 -10.27 10.96 35.45
CA PHE A 333 -9.11 11.86 35.48
C PHE A 333 -8.41 11.89 36.85
N GLU A 334 -9.17 11.87 37.95
CA GLU A 334 -8.62 11.86 39.30
C GLU A 334 -7.90 10.53 39.60
N ASP A 335 -8.50 9.40 39.23
CA ASP A 335 -7.86 8.08 39.33
C ASP A 335 -6.58 8.00 38.48
N ARG A 336 -6.58 8.58 37.27
CA ARG A 336 -5.39 8.63 36.40
C ARG A 336 -4.25 9.44 37.01
N VAL A 337 -4.55 10.52 37.72
CA VAL A 337 -3.53 11.27 38.48
C VAL A 337 -3.02 10.43 39.66
N HIS A 338 -3.90 9.81 40.44
CA HIS A 338 -3.54 8.97 41.59
C HIS A 338 -2.75 7.70 41.23
N PHE A 339 -3.10 7.03 40.13
CA PHE A 339 -2.44 5.81 39.65
C PHE A 339 -1.40 6.07 38.54
N SER A 340 -1.05 7.32 38.27
CA SER A 340 -0.07 7.73 37.24
C SER A 340 1.22 6.91 37.25
N GLY A 341 1.86 6.74 38.41
CA GLY A 341 3.08 5.93 38.56
C GLY A 341 2.90 4.43 38.31
N LYS A 342 1.67 3.91 38.30
CA LYS A 342 1.34 2.54 37.87
C LYS A 342 1.01 2.49 36.38
N LEU A 343 0.31 3.50 35.85
CA LEU A 343 -0.02 3.60 34.42
C LEU A 343 1.25 3.69 33.56
N LEU A 344 2.26 4.44 34.01
CA LEU A 344 3.60 4.50 33.37
C LEU A 344 4.36 3.16 33.35
N LEU A 345 3.87 2.12 34.03
CA LEU A 345 4.42 0.76 34.03
C LEU A 345 3.56 -0.23 33.21
N GLN A 346 2.48 0.24 32.58
CA GLN A 346 1.60 -0.60 31.75
C GLN A 346 1.64 -0.10 30.29
N PRO A 347 2.19 -0.87 29.34
CA PRO A 347 2.24 -0.44 27.95
C PRO A 347 0.83 -0.26 27.39
N SER A 348 0.62 0.86 26.71
CA SER A 348 -0.62 1.15 25.98
C SER A 348 -0.55 0.52 24.59
N LEU A 349 -1.64 -0.07 24.10
CA LEU A 349 -1.60 -1.02 22.98
C LEU A 349 -2.63 -0.73 21.88
N ILE A 350 -2.22 -0.85 20.61
CA ILE A 350 -3.14 -1.08 19.48
C ILE A 350 -3.17 -2.58 19.19
N LEU A 351 -4.36 -3.17 19.16
CA LEU A 351 -4.60 -4.59 18.86
C LEU A 351 -5.04 -4.78 17.42
N PHE A 352 -4.45 -5.73 16.71
CA PHE A 352 -4.87 -6.14 15.36
C PHE A 352 -5.70 -7.42 15.42
N TRP A 353 -6.99 -7.31 15.13
CA TRP A 353 -7.95 -8.42 15.08
C TRP A 353 -8.23 -8.83 13.64
N SER A 354 -8.40 -10.14 13.40
CA SER A 354 -8.73 -10.66 12.08
C SER A 354 -9.91 -11.62 12.14
N PHE A 355 -10.72 -11.63 11.09
CA PHE A 355 -11.84 -12.57 10.94
C PHE A 355 -11.39 -14.05 10.94
N SER A 356 -10.09 -14.32 10.73
CA SER A 356 -9.52 -15.68 10.72
C SER A 356 -9.11 -16.22 12.11
N ASP A 357 -8.80 -15.36 13.10
CA ASP A 357 -8.57 -15.74 14.50
C ASP A 357 -9.20 -14.67 15.40
N PRO A 358 -10.40 -14.93 15.96
CA PRO A 358 -11.09 -13.98 16.82
C PRO A 358 -10.73 -14.10 18.30
N ILE A 359 -9.84 -15.02 18.67
CA ILE A 359 -9.46 -15.28 20.07
C ILE A 359 -8.17 -14.54 20.41
N HIS A 360 -7.23 -14.43 19.45
CA HIS A 360 -5.92 -13.82 19.67
C HIS A 360 -5.68 -12.64 18.71
N PRO A 361 -5.19 -11.48 19.19
CA PRO A 361 -4.73 -10.42 18.29
C PRO A 361 -3.48 -10.89 17.54
N GLN A 362 -3.42 -10.62 16.23
CA GLN A 362 -2.31 -11.03 15.36
C GLN A 362 -1.02 -10.24 15.60
N LEU A 363 -1.16 -9.00 16.08
CA LEU A 363 -0.08 -8.03 16.22
C LEU A 363 -0.48 -7.00 17.30
N MET A 364 0.47 -6.62 18.16
CA MET A 364 0.26 -5.60 19.20
C MET A 364 1.30 -4.46 19.03
N LEU A 365 0.84 -3.22 18.85
CA LEU A 365 1.73 -2.05 18.79
C LEU A 365 1.93 -1.46 20.19
N GLU A 366 3.17 -1.39 20.66
CA GLU A 366 3.55 -0.76 21.93
C GLU A 366 3.65 0.77 21.77
N SER A 367 2.98 1.48 22.68
CA SER A 367 2.91 2.94 22.71
C SER A 367 3.25 3.49 24.10
N PRO A 368 3.85 4.69 24.17
CA PRO A 368 4.37 5.23 25.44
C PRO A 368 3.28 5.69 26.41
N ASP A 369 2.05 5.93 25.93
CA ASP A 369 0.91 6.45 26.71
C ASP A 369 -0.41 6.18 25.96
N ASP A 370 -1.57 6.26 26.63
CA ASP A 370 -2.87 5.86 26.09
C ASP A 370 -3.18 6.59 24.76
N ILE A 371 -3.48 5.82 23.70
CA ILE A 371 -3.83 6.34 22.38
C ILE A 371 -5.33 6.65 22.32
N PHE A 372 -5.68 7.85 21.86
CA PHE A 372 -7.08 8.29 21.70
C PHE A 372 -7.55 8.33 20.24
N CYS A 373 -6.63 8.43 19.29
CA CYS A 373 -6.93 8.36 17.86
C CYS A 373 -5.70 7.87 17.07
N PHE A 374 -5.93 7.16 15.95
CA PHE A 374 -4.87 6.76 15.03
C PHE A 374 -5.41 6.56 13.60
N LYS A 375 -4.52 6.59 12.60
CA LYS A 375 -4.82 6.37 11.18
C LYS A 375 -3.67 5.64 10.47
N PHE A 376 -4.00 4.62 9.69
CA PHE A 376 -3.15 4.12 8.60
C PHE A 376 -2.86 5.22 7.58
N CYS A 377 -1.67 5.24 6.99
CA CYS A 377 -1.32 6.15 5.91
C CYS A 377 -2.02 5.73 4.60
N PRO A 378 -2.63 6.64 3.81
CA PRO A 378 -3.32 6.27 2.57
C PRO A 378 -2.41 5.71 1.46
N SER A 379 -1.16 6.17 1.37
CA SER A 379 -0.19 5.70 0.37
C SER A 379 0.43 4.35 0.73
N ASP A 380 0.78 4.15 2.01
CA ASP A 380 1.39 2.92 2.51
C ASP A 380 0.72 2.46 3.83
N PRO A 381 -0.13 1.42 3.79
CA PRO A 381 -0.83 0.90 4.96
C PRO A 381 0.10 0.42 6.08
N ASN A 382 1.37 0.16 5.80
CA ASN A 382 2.34 -0.27 6.82
C ASN A 382 2.73 0.84 7.79
N ILE A 383 2.43 2.10 7.46
CA ILE A 383 2.77 3.26 8.29
C ILE A 383 1.53 3.77 9.01
N ILE A 384 1.63 3.90 10.32
CA ILE A 384 0.52 4.25 11.21
C ILE A 384 0.92 5.45 12.06
N ALA A 385 0.07 6.48 12.08
CA ALA A 385 0.21 7.62 12.99
C ALA A 385 -0.86 7.58 14.07
N GLY A 386 -0.48 7.82 15.33
CA GLY A 386 -1.38 7.82 16.49
C GLY A 386 -1.12 8.98 17.45
N GLY A 387 -2.14 9.36 18.20
CA GLY A 387 -2.12 10.48 19.13
C GLY A 387 -2.41 10.06 20.56
N CYS A 388 -1.48 10.38 21.46
CA CYS A 388 -1.53 10.01 22.88
C CYS A 388 -2.26 11.05 23.74
N ILE A 389 -2.70 10.61 24.93
CA ILE A 389 -3.37 11.44 25.95
C ILE A 389 -2.48 12.59 26.47
N ASN A 390 -1.16 12.44 26.43
CA ASN A 390 -0.21 13.49 26.82
C ASN A 390 0.01 14.60 25.76
N GLY A 391 -0.47 14.42 24.52
CA GLY A 391 -0.26 15.37 23.42
C GLY A 391 0.91 15.07 22.47
N GLN A 392 1.56 13.91 22.62
CA GLN A 392 2.53 13.41 21.65
C GLN A 392 1.85 12.67 20.49
N ILE A 393 2.48 12.76 19.32
CA ILE A 393 2.21 11.91 18.15
C ILE A 393 3.25 10.80 18.11
N VAL A 394 2.83 9.60 17.73
CA VAL A 394 3.64 8.39 17.63
C VAL A 394 3.50 7.82 16.22
N LEU A 395 4.62 7.33 15.65
CA LEU A 395 4.65 6.60 14.38
C LEU A 395 5.04 5.13 14.61
N TRP A 396 4.38 4.22 13.91
CA TRP A 396 4.79 2.81 13.78
C TRP A 396 4.95 2.45 12.30
N ASP A 397 5.86 1.51 12.04
CA ASP A 397 6.13 0.86 10.76
C ASP A 397 5.99 -0.65 10.98
N ILE A 398 5.02 -1.28 10.31
CA ILE A 398 4.76 -2.73 10.39
C ILE A 398 5.31 -3.50 9.19
N THR A 399 6.11 -2.87 8.30
CA THR A 399 6.56 -3.47 7.03
C THR A 399 7.29 -4.79 7.23
N ALA A 400 8.15 -4.89 8.26
CA ALA A 400 8.87 -6.13 8.60
C ALA A 400 7.96 -7.31 9.03
N HIS A 401 6.67 -7.06 9.23
CA HIS A 401 5.66 -8.04 9.61
C HIS A 401 4.54 -8.21 8.56
N ALA A 402 4.51 -7.37 7.51
CA ALA A 402 3.46 -7.34 6.49
C ALA A 402 3.21 -8.72 5.85
N ASP A 403 4.27 -9.40 5.43
CA ASP A 403 4.22 -10.75 4.86
C ASP A 403 3.47 -11.76 5.75
N ARG A 404 3.60 -11.64 7.08
CA ARG A 404 2.95 -12.56 8.03
C ARG A 404 1.46 -12.30 8.10
N ILE A 405 1.04 -11.04 8.02
CA ILE A 405 -0.35 -10.61 8.03
C ILE A 405 -1.05 -11.06 6.74
N GLU A 406 -0.36 -10.99 5.58
CA GLU A 406 -0.91 -11.45 4.31
C GLU A 406 -0.96 -12.98 4.19
N ASN A 407 0.14 -13.69 4.51
CA ASN A 407 0.25 -15.15 4.30
C ASN A 407 -0.69 -15.99 5.18
N ILE A 408 -1.29 -15.44 6.24
CA ILE A 408 -2.34 -16.15 7.00
C ILE A 408 -3.55 -16.47 6.11
N LYS A 409 -3.86 -15.63 5.10
CA LYS A 409 -4.99 -15.85 4.17
C LYS A 409 -4.81 -17.04 3.23
N THR A 410 -3.57 -17.44 2.94
CA THR A 410 -3.26 -18.59 2.06
C THR A 410 -3.12 -19.91 2.83
N GLY A 411 -3.35 -19.92 4.15
CA GLY A 411 -3.27 -21.09 5.04
C GLY A 411 -4.26 -22.25 4.78
N GLY A 412 -5.03 -22.22 3.68
CA GLY A 412 -5.99 -23.23 3.25
C GLY A 412 -5.39 -24.57 2.78
N SER A 413 -4.28 -25.00 3.36
CA SER A 413 -3.65 -26.29 3.05
C SER A 413 -4.49 -27.46 3.58
N ARG A 414 -4.69 -28.50 2.75
CA ARG A 414 -5.52 -29.67 3.05
C ARG A 414 -4.88 -30.58 4.11
N SER A 415 -4.88 -30.16 5.37
CA SER A 415 -4.53 -31.04 6.49
C SER A 415 -5.64 -32.06 6.78
N LYS A 416 -5.24 -33.17 7.40
CA LYS A 416 -6.01 -34.43 7.43
C LYS A 416 -7.25 -34.35 8.34
N LYS A 417 -8.25 -35.17 8.03
CA LYS A 417 -9.54 -35.34 8.76
C LYS A 417 -9.39 -35.14 10.27
N VAL A 418 -10.07 -34.13 10.83
CA VAL A 418 -10.16 -33.92 12.28
C VAL A 418 -11.07 -34.98 12.90
N THR A 419 -10.49 -36.05 13.42
CA THR A 419 -11.16 -36.89 14.42
C THR A 419 -11.18 -36.15 15.75
N LEU A 420 -12.38 -35.81 16.24
CA LEU A 420 -12.60 -35.19 17.54
C LEU A 420 -11.93 -36.02 18.66
N LYS A 421 -10.93 -35.44 19.34
CA LYS A 421 -10.44 -35.94 20.63
C LYS A 421 -11.22 -35.26 21.77
N PRO A 422 -11.52 -35.95 22.88
CA PRO A 422 -12.22 -35.35 24.02
C PRO A 422 -11.32 -34.36 24.78
N MET A 423 -11.98 -33.39 25.42
CA MET A 423 -11.45 -32.10 25.91
C MET A 423 -10.42 -32.15 27.08
N PHE A 424 -9.90 -33.32 27.45
CA PHE A 424 -9.23 -33.54 28.75
C PHE A 424 -7.73 -33.90 28.67
N LEU A 425 -7.11 -33.77 27.49
CA LEU A 425 -5.65 -33.84 27.34
C LEU A 425 -5.18 -32.75 26.38
N LEU A 426 -4.94 -31.56 26.93
CA LEU A 426 -4.17 -30.49 26.30
C LEU A 426 -2.80 -30.43 27.00
N GLU A 427 -1.81 -31.06 26.40
CA GLU A 427 -0.43 -30.59 26.56
C GLU A 427 -0.27 -29.34 25.69
N PRO A 428 0.44 -28.29 26.15
CA PRO A 428 0.53 -27.03 25.41
C PRO A 428 1.48 -27.15 24.20
N ASP A 429 0.91 -27.47 23.03
CA ASP A 429 1.60 -27.49 21.74
C ASP A 429 2.10 -26.08 21.36
N SER A 430 3.31 -25.74 21.81
CA SER A 430 4.14 -24.58 21.43
C SER A 430 3.52 -23.19 21.64
N ASN A 431 4.14 -22.38 22.51
CA ASN A 431 3.83 -20.95 22.61
C ASN A 431 3.99 -20.27 21.24
N LYS A 432 2.91 -19.80 20.64
CA LYS A 432 2.98 -18.63 19.75
C LYS A 432 3.26 -17.43 20.64
N GLU A 433 4.51 -16.98 20.68
CA GLU A 433 4.86 -15.78 21.43
C GLU A 433 4.11 -14.58 20.85
N VAL A 434 3.44 -13.84 21.74
CA VAL A 434 2.60 -12.70 21.36
C VAL A 434 3.53 -11.56 20.96
N MET A 435 3.49 -11.18 19.67
CA MET A 435 4.47 -10.24 19.10
C MET A 435 4.09 -8.79 19.40
N TYR A 436 4.97 -8.10 20.11
CA TYR A 436 4.93 -6.66 20.33
C TYR A 436 5.86 -5.96 19.32
N ILE A 437 5.40 -4.85 18.73
CA ILE A 437 6.20 -3.98 17.85
C ILE A 437 6.28 -2.60 18.48
N ARG A 438 7.47 -2.03 18.55
CA ARG A 438 7.70 -0.69 19.11
C ARG A 438 7.47 0.42 18.10
N HIS A 439 7.18 1.60 18.62
CA HIS A 439 7.11 2.82 17.82
C HIS A 439 8.49 3.20 17.27
N CYS A 440 8.50 3.80 16.08
CA CYS A 440 9.70 4.19 15.35
C CYS A 440 10.15 5.63 15.68
N ALA A 441 9.20 6.49 16.07
CA ALA A 441 9.45 7.86 16.47
C ALA A 441 8.28 8.43 17.30
N VAL A 442 8.60 9.33 18.24
CA VAL A 442 7.64 10.10 19.05
C VAL A 442 7.92 11.60 18.92
N SER A 443 6.87 12.42 18.88
CA SER A 443 7.00 13.88 18.73
C SER A 443 7.58 14.60 19.94
N SER A 444 8.24 15.74 19.69
CA SER A 444 8.88 16.58 20.72
C SER A 444 7.87 17.16 21.73
N ILE A 445 7.99 16.75 23.00
CA ILE A 445 7.09 17.14 24.12
C ILE A 445 6.96 18.66 24.27
N GLU A 446 8.07 19.41 24.13
CA GLU A 446 8.06 20.87 24.30
C GLU A 446 7.31 21.60 23.17
N ASN A 447 7.30 21.04 21.96
CA ASN A 447 6.93 21.71 20.71
C ASN A 447 5.58 21.23 20.14
N GLY A 448 5.09 20.07 20.58
CA GLY A 448 3.85 19.45 20.11
C GLY A 448 2.57 19.99 20.76
N HIS A 449 1.62 19.09 21.06
CA HIS A 449 0.43 19.43 21.85
C HIS A 449 0.67 19.21 23.35
N LYS A 450 -0.10 19.91 24.19
CA LYS A 450 0.04 19.86 25.67
C LYS A 450 -1.08 19.09 26.39
N LYS A 451 -1.94 18.44 25.64
CA LYS A 451 -3.11 17.66 26.06
C LYS A 451 -3.45 16.63 24.98
N VAL A 452 -4.29 15.67 25.32
CA VAL A 452 -4.83 14.63 24.43
C VAL A 452 -5.07 15.09 23.00
N ILE A 453 -4.53 14.33 22.05
CA ILE A 453 -4.83 14.49 20.62
C ILE A 453 -6.17 13.82 20.35
N THR A 454 -7.13 14.60 19.89
CA THR A 454 -8.54 14.23 19.75
C THR A 454 -8.90 13.73 18.35
N ASP A 455 -8.12 14.12 17.33
CA ASP A 455 -8.27 13.66 15.95
C ASP A 455 -6.93 13.75 15.18
N ILE A 456 -6.74 12.82 14.24
CA ILE A 456 -5.61 12.80 13.29
C ILE A 456 -6.14 12.49 11.89
N HIS A 457 -5.65 13.23 10.89
CA HIS A 457 -5.85 12.95 9.47
C HIS A 457 -4.53 13.09 8.70
N TRP A 458 -4.30 12.19 7.75
CA TRP A 458 -3.24 12.33 6.76
C TRP A 458 -3.69 13.34 5.68
N LEU A 459 -2.77 14.12 5.14
CA LEU A 459 -3.06 14.89 3.92
C LEU A 459 -3.00 13.98 2.69
N PRO A 460 -3.87 14.17 1.68
CA PRO A 460 -3.86 13.39 0.44
C PRO A 460 -2.52 13.34 -0.28
N ASP A 461 -2.33 12.29 -1.08
CA ASP A 461 -1.15 12.08 -1.93
C ASP A 461 -1.00 13.13 -3.05
N THR A 462 -2.06 13.91 -3.32
CA THR A 462 -2.12 14.89 -4.41
C THR A 462 -1.50 16.26 -4.11
N PHE A 463 -1.39 16.68 -2.84
CA PHE A 463 -0.89 18.02 -2.50
C PHE A 463 -0.06 18.08 -1.21
N GLU A 464 0.81 19.08 -1.12
CA GLU A 464 1.56 19.44 0.09
C GLU A 464 1.32 20.90 0.51
N ILE A 465 1.51 21.20 1.79
CA ILE A 465 1.31 22.53 2.38
C ILE A 465 2.65 23.07 2.90
N ASN A 466 2.92 24.37 2.71
CA ASN A 466 4.09 25.04 3.30
C ASN A 466 3.79 25.71 4.66
N ARG A 467 4.80 26.29 5.31
CA ARG A 467 4.64 26.98 6.62
C ARG A 467 3.64 28.16 6.61
N MET A 468 3.32 28.73 5.46
CA MET A 468 2.33 29.82 5.29
C MET A 468 0.90 29.29 5.09
N GLY A 469 0.70 27.98 4.92
CA GLY A 469 -0.59 27.39 4.52
C GLY A 469 -0.87 27.44 3.01
N SER A 470 0.11 27.80 2.18
CA SER A 470 0.00 27.72 0.71
C SER A 470 0.10 26.25 0.25
N VAL A 471 -0.68 25.90 -0.77
CA VAL A 471 -0.82 24.52 -1.29
C VAL A 471 -0.04 24.35 -2.60
N PHE A 472 0.63 23.22 -2.77
CA PHE A 472 1.43 22.85 -3.95
C PHE A 472 1.10 21.42 -4.40
N GLU A 473 1.28 21.12 -5.67
CA GLU A 473 1.13 19.77 -6.24
C GLU A 473 2.21 18.81 -5.71
N ASN A 474 1.80 17.68 -5.14
CA ASN A 474 2.73 16.67 -4.61
C ASN A 474 3.18 15.70 -5.71
N ARG A 475 4.26 16.08 -6.41
CA ARG A 475 4.85 15.28 -7.50
C ARG A 475 5.38 13.90 -7.09
N ASN A 476 5.56 13.64 -5.80
CA ASN A 476 6.05 12.36 -5.31
C ASN A 476 4.93 11.32 -5.16
N GLY A 477 3.65 11.73 -5.11
CA GLY A 477 2.51 10.81 -4.96
C GLY A 477 2.48 10.05 -3.63
N ILE A 478 3.11 10.60 -2.58
CA ILE A 478 3.28 9.95 -1.27
C ILE A 478 2.74 10.88 -0.18
N CYS A 479 1.82 10.37 0.67
CA CYS A 479 1.34 11.04 1.87
C CYS A 479 2.48 11.24 2.88
N CYS A 480 3.03 12.46 2.94
CA CYS A 480 4.16 12.83 3.80
C CYS A 480 3.82 13.88 4.87
N GLN A 481 2.57 14.35 4.93
CA GLN A 481 2.10 15.35 5.88
C GLN A 481 0.81 14.90 6.58
N LEU A 482 0.61 15.36 7.81
CA LEU A 482 -0.57 15.04 8.64
C LEU A 482 -1.02 16.22 9.50
N VAL A 483 -2.27 16.17 9.92
CA VAL A 483 -2.96 17.22 10.69
C VAL A 483 -3.51 16.63 11.97
N THR A 484 -3.25 17.28 13.10
CA THR A 484 -3.70 16.85 14.43
C THR A 484 -4.44 17.97 15.15
N CYS A 485 -5.48 17.64 15.91
CA CYS A 485 -6.12 18.57 16.84
C CYS A 485 -6.08 18.06 18.27
N SER A 486 -6.12 18.98 19.23
CA SER A 486 -6.01 18.68 20.66
C SER A 486 -6.85 19.64 21.49
N ALA A 487 -7.26 19.19 22.68
CA ALA A 487 -7.86 20.03 23.72
C ALA A 487 -6.92 21.15 24.25
N ASP A 488 -5.69 21.30 23.72
CA ASP A 488 -4.78 22.45 23.97
C ASP A 488 -5.12 23.73 23.17
N CYS A 489 -6.31 23.74 22.56
CA CYS A 489 -6.87 24.81 21.73
C CYS A 489 -6.10 25.07 20.43
N THR A 490 -5.34 24.09 19.93
CA THR A 490 -4.58 24.22 18.69
C THR A 490 -4.77 23.06 17.71
N ILE A 491 -4.51 23.35 16.44
CA ILE A 491 -4.44 22.41 15.33
C ILE A 491 -3.04 22.52 14.74
N CYS A 492 -2.35 21.39 14.60
CA CYS A 492 -0.97 21.34 14.12
C CYS A 492 -0.88 20.58 12.80
N PHE A 493 -0.15 21.14 11.85
CA PHE A 493 0.29 20.47 10.62
C PHE A 493 1.72 19.96 10.83
N TRP A 494 2.00 18.75 10.39
CA TRP A 494 3.28 18.07 10.58
C TRP A 494 3.77 17.48 9.26
N ASP A 495 5.08 17.34 9.13
CA ASP A 495 5.77 16.77 7.96
C ASP A 495 6.75 15.72 8.47
N ILE A 496 6.75 14.52 7.88
CA ILE A 496 7.61 13.40 8.30
C ILE A 496 9.01 13.46 7.65
N ARG A 497 9.19 14.32 6.64
CA ARG A 497 10.45 14.40 5.88
C ARG A 497 11.53 15.12 6.70
N PRO A 498 12.81 14.75 6.55
CA PRO A 498 13.91 15.42 7.24
C PRO A 498 13.97 16.90 6.82
N GLN A 499 13.74 17.82 7.76
CA GLN A 499 13.88 19.25 7.51
C GLN A 499 15.36 19.61 7.44
N LYS A 500 15.80 20.17 6.30
CA LYS A 500 17.16 20.71 6.15
C LYS A 500 17.41 21.74 7.26
N ALA A 501 18.34 21.44 8.15
CA ALA A 501 18.75 22.36 9.21
C ALA A 501 19.35 23.62 8.58
N LEU A 502 18.95 24.80 9.05
CA LEU A 502 19.71 26.01 8.74
C LEU A 502 21.10 25.88 9.37
N GLU A 503 22.13 26.15 8.58
CA GLU A 503 23.53 26.08 8.99
C GLU A 503 23.77 26.96 10.22
N LYS A 504 23.93 26.31 11.38
CA LYS A 504 24.55 26.92 12.56
C LYS A 504 26.04 26.61 12.53
N PRO A 505 26.92 27.54 12.94
CA PRO A 505 28.35 27.28 13.00
C PRO A 505 28.65 26.07 13.89
N VAL A 506 29.48 25.17 13.39
CA VAL A 506 29.67 23.82 13.97
C VAL A 506 30.53 23.88 15.23
N GLU A 507 29.89 23.85 16.40
CA GLU A 507 30.54 23.32 17.60
C GLU A 507 30.53 21.79 17.53
N LYS A 508 31.73 21.19 17.50
CA LYS A 508 31.91 19.74 17.38
C LYS A 508 31.52 19.00 18.66
N LYS A 509 30.23 18.73 18.85
CA LYS A 509 29.81 17.59 19.67
C LYS A 509 30.23 16.30 18.97
N LYS A 510 30.64 15.30 19.74
CA LYS A 510 30.89 13.95 19.23
C LYS A 510 29.55 13.34 18.82
N GLU A 511 29.53 12.65 17.69
CA GLU A 511 28.47 11.71 17.38
C GLU A 511 28.69 10.45 18.24
N GLU A 512 27.92 10.33 19.30
CA GLU A 512 27.79 9.08 20.04
C GLU A 512 26.83 8.20 19.24
N SER A 513 27.34 7.05 18.76
CA SER A 513 26.55 6.10 17.98
C SER A 513 25.48 5.47 18.86
N ILE A 514 24.23 5.92 18.70
CA ILE A 514 23.08 5.37 19.43
C ILE A 514 22.86 3.93 18.96
N GLU A 515 23.06 2.96 19.84
CA GLU A 515 22.72 1.56 19.59
C GLU A 515 21.19 1.40 19.56
N ILE A 516 20.63 1.28 18.36
CA ILE A 516 19.19 1.08 18.16
C ILE A 516 18.84 -0.36 18.63
N PRO A 517 17.86 -0.56 19.52
CA PRO A 517 17.39 -1.89 19.88
C PRO A 517 16.84 -2.63 18.66
N PHE A 518 17.15 -3.93 18.53
CA PHE A 518 16.76 -4.76 17.37
C PHE A 518 15.24 -4.77 17.08
N ASP A 519 14.39 -4.49 18.07
CA ASP A 519 12.93 -4.49 17.96
C ASP A 519 12.31 -3.14 17.52
N VAL A 520 13.14 -2.13 17.16
CA VAL A 520 12.69 -0.78 16.78
C VAL A 520 13.02 -0.50 15.30
N PRO A 521 12.02 -0.31 14.41
CA PRO A 521 12.27 0.02 13.01
C PRO A 521 12.91 1.41 12.85
N SER A 522 14.00 1.49 12.07
CA SER A 522 14.83 2.70 11.93
C SER A 522 14.25 3.78 11.00
N THR A 523 13.13 3.50 10.31
CA THR A 523 12.56 4.27 9.19
C THR A 523 12.31 5.77 9.49
N PHE A 524 12.07 6.13 10.75
CA PHE A 524 11.76 7.52 11.16
C PHE A 524 12.65 8.07 12.27
N LEU A 525 13.82 7.47 12.53
CA LEU A 525 14.68 7.82 13.67
C LEU A 525 15.08 9.31 13.73
N HIS A 526 15.15 10.01 12.59
CA HIS A 526 15.42 11.46 12.53
C HIS A 526 14.33 12.33 13.18
N LEU A 527 13.11 11.80 13.32
CA LEU A 527 11.98 12.46 13.97
C LEU A 527 11.95 12.25 15.49
N ASP A 528 12.59 11.20 16.01
CA ASP A 528 12.35 10.78 17.39
C ASP A 528 12.78 11.84 18.42
N LEU A 529 11.86 12.19 19.32
CA LEU A 529 11.88 13.31 20.27
C LEU A 529 12.14 14.71 19.68
N SER A 530 12.46 14.79 18.38
CA SER A 530 12.91 15.98 17.66
C SER A 530 11.79 16.65 16.86
N TRP A 531 10.81 15.87 16.40
CA TRP A 531 9.75 16.26 15.47
C TRP A 531 8.92 17.43 15.99
N LYS A 532 8.68 18.41 15.11
CA LYS A 532 7.97 19.67 15.43
C LYS A 532 6.90 19.94 14.36
N PRO A 533 5.79 20.61 14.73
CA PRO A 533 4.80 21.01 13.76
C PRO A 533 5.38 22.02 12.77
N LEU A 534 5.02 21.85 11.49
CA LEU A 534 5.32 22.77 10.40
C LEU A 534 4.58 24.11 10.59
N THR A 535 3.31 24.03 11.02
CA THR A 535 2.40 25.16 11.26
C THR A 535 1.49 24.83 12.43
N LYS A 536 1.28 25.77 13.36
CA LYS A 536 0.39 25.62 14.54
C LYS A 536 -0.67 26.72 14.53
N ILE A 537 -1.92 26.33 14.31
CA ILE A 537 -3.12 27.18 14.28
C ILE A 537 -3.76 27.20 15.67
N ARG A 538 -4.25 28.37 16.09
CA ARG A 538 -5.03 28.58 17.33
C ARG A 538 -6.35 29.24 17.00
N LEU A 539 -7.44 28.77 17.61
CA LEU A 539 -8.81 29.18 17.30
C LEU A 539 -9.36 30.11 18.39
N SER A 540 -9.00 31.40 18.33
CA SER A 540 -9.40 32.40 19.32
C SER A 540 -10.85 32.86 19.17
N LYS A 541 -11.60 32.97 20.28
CA LYS A 541 -12.91 33.64 20.32
C LYS A 541 -12.66 35.15 20.24
N GLY A 542 -12.98 35.78 19.10
CA GLY A 542 -12.49 37.12 18.75
C GLY A 542 -12.60 38.23 19.81
N ASP A 543 -13.61 38.16 20.68
CA ASP A 543 -13.90 39.18 21.71
C ASP A 543 -13.42 38.82 23.14
N THR A 544 -12.77 37.66 23.33
CA THR A 544 -12.29 37.19 24.65
C THR A 544 -10.90 36.56 24.58
N SER A 545 -10.16 36.54 25.70
CA SER A 545 -8.86 35.85 25.81
C SER A 545 -8.96 34.32 25.88
N LEU A 546 -10.12 33.74 25.55
CA LEU A 546 -10.37 32.30 25.55
C LEU A 546 -10.33 31.75 24.12
N ASP A 547 -9.59 30.67 23.92
CA ASP A 547 -9.59 29.92 22.68
C ASP A 547 -10.63 28.78 22.72
N HIS A 548 -11.06 28.30 21.55
CA HIS A 548 -11.88 27.10 21.42
C HIS A 548 -11.02 25.82 21.49
N CYS A 549 -11.49 24.80 22.21
CA CYS A 549 -10.91 23.45 22.20
C CYS A 549 -11.42 22.64 20.99
N PRO A 550 -10.59 22.31 19.97
CA PRO A 550 -11.02 21.45 18.87
C PRO A 550 -11.07 19.97 19.26
N THR A 551 -12.16 19.30 18.90
CA THR A 551 -12.38 17.86 19.16
C THR A 551 -12.31 17.01 17.89
N LYS A 552 -12.75 17.54 16.74
CA LYS A 552 -12.74 16.86 15.44
C LYS A 552 -12.52 17.85 14.30
N VAL A 553 -11.92 17.35 13.21
CA VAL A 553 -11.61 18.15 12.02
C VAL A 553 -12.11 17.43 10.76
N SER A 554 -12.66 18.17 9.79
CA SER A 554 -12.90 17.66 8.44
C SER A 554 -12.25 18.58 7.41
N LEU A 555 -11.23 18.05 6.74
CA LEU A 555 -10.49 18.71 5.67
C LEU A 555 -11.18 18.50 4.31
N SER A 556 -10.92 19.42 3.38
CA SER A 556 -11.35 19.35 1.99
C SER A 556 -10.53 18.30 1.22
N GLU A 557 -10.81 17.03 1.48
CA GLU A 557 -10.31 15.92 0.66
C GLU A 557 -10.92 16.05 -0.75
N ASP A 558 -10.09 16.44 -1.74
CA ASP A 558 -10.54 16.59 -3.12
C ASP A 558 -10.62 15.21 -3.81
N ASN A 559 -11.55 14.41 -3.28
CA ASN A 559 -11.59 12.97 -3.46
C ASN A 559 -12.06 12.58 -4.86
N LEU A 560 -11.12 12.13 -5.69
CA LEU A 560 -11.35 11.27 -6.85
C LEU A 560 -11.72 9.83 -6.42
N LEU A 561 -12.43 9.65 -5.30
CA LEU A 561 -12.76 8.33 -4.71
C LEU A 561 -13.59 7.44 -5.63
N TYR A 562 -14.30 8.01 -6.60
CA TYR A 562 -15.00 7.23 -7.64
C TYR A 562 -14.04 6.47 -8.59
N LYS A 563 -12.72 6.63 -8.46
CA LYS A 563 -11.70 5.80 -9.13
C LYS A 563 -10.98 4.80 -8.20
N ALA A 564 -11.49 4.58 -6.98
CA ALA A 564 -10.95 3.57 -6.07
C ALA A 564 -11.10 2.13 -6.63
N GLN A 565 -12.14 1.87 -7.44
CA GLN A 565 -12.32 0.55 -8.10
C GLN A 565 -11.37 0.36 -9.28
N ASP A 566 -11.09 1.40 -10.09
CA ASP A 566 -10.11 1.34 -11.18
C ASP A 566 -8.66 1.24 -10.69
N LYS A 567 -8.32 1.91 -9.56
CA LYS A 567 -6.97 1.88 -8.96
C LYS A 567 -6.54 0.51 -8.43
N VAL A 568 -7.41 -0.51 -8.40
CA VAL A 568 -7.01 -1.91 -8.17
C VAL A 568 -6.02 -2.39 -9.24
N SER A 569 -6.09 -1.85 -10.46
CA SER A 569 -5.09 -2.10 -11.52
C SER A 569 -3.81 -1.26 -11.39
N ALA A 570 -3.75 -0.35 -10.41
CA ALA A 570 -2.63 0.58 -10.20
C ALA A 570 -1.80 0.25 -8.96
N GLN A 571 -2.39 -0.27 -7.87
CA GLN A 571 -1.61 -0.66 -6.68
C GLN A 571 -0.68 -1.86 -6.95
N SER A 572 -0.99 -2.69 -7.95
CA SER A 572 -0.07 -3.71 -8.49
C SER A 572 1.14 -3.14 -9.26
N LYS A 573 1.21 -1.82 -9.53
CA LYS A 573 2.41 -1.17 -10.13
C LYS A 573 3.53 -0.93 -9.09
N ALA A 574 3.27 -1.05 -7.78
CA ALA A 574 4.26 -0.74 -6.72
C ALA A 574 4.96 -1.98 -6.14
N MET A 575 4.23 -3.08 -5.91
CA MET A 575 4.85 -4.35 -5.49
C MET A 575 5.75 -4.89 -6.61
N LYS A 576 7.02 -5.14 -6.28
CA LYS A 576 8.10 -5.67 -7.16
C LYS A 576 8.87 -4.66 -8.02
N ALA A 577 8.85 -3.39 -7.64
CA ALA A 577 10.15 -2.73 -7.44
C ALA A 577 10.91 -3.43 -6.29
N GLY A 578 12.23 -3.38 -6.27
CA GLY A 578 13.04 -4.06 -5.24
C GLY A 578 12.75 -3.54 -3.83
N GLU A 579 12.97 -4.39 -2.82
CA GLU A 579 12.71 -4.12 -1.39
C GLU A 579 13.50 -2.91 -0.87
N MET A 580 12.92 -1.72 -1.01
CA MET A 580 13.43 -0.47 -0.48
C MET A 580 12.23 0.42 -0.12
N ASN A 581 12.01 0.61 1.18
CA ASN A 581 10.81 1.30 1.66
C ASN A 581 10.84 2.76 1.18
N LEU A 582 9.80 3.19 0.44
CA LEU A 582 9.69 4.54 -0.13
C LEU A 582 9.83 5.67 0.91
N TYR A 583 9.49 5.37 2.17
CA TYR A 583 9.59 6.28 3.30
C TYR A 583 10.97 6.31 3.97
N GLN A 584 11.87 5.38 3.64
CA GLN A 584 13.22 5.29 4.19
C GLN A 584 14.24 6.18 3.45
N SER A 585 13.90 6.62 2.22
CA SER A 585 14.70 7.55 1.40
C SER A 585 13.94 8.86 1.10
N LEU A 586 13.29 9.44 2.11
CA LEU A 586 12.54 10.69 1.99
C LEU A 586 13.47 11.91 1.85
N GLU A 587 13.54 12.47 0.64
CA GLU A 587 14.13 13.79 0.44
C GLU A 587 13.23 14.93 0.97
N GLY A 588 13.86 16.06 1.34
CA GLY A 588 13.15 17.25 1.81
C GLY A 588 12.36 17.94 0.68
N GLY A 589 11.09 18.29 0.96
CA GLY A 589 10.09 18.69 -0.02
C GLY A 589 10.49 19.79 -1.03
N LEU A 590 10.04 19.59 -2.28
CA LEU A 590 10.38 20.42 -3.45
C LEU A 590 9.53 21.69 -3.61
N GLY A 591 8.46 21.89 -2.82
CA GLY A 591 7.50 22.99 -2.97
C GLY A 591 8.06 24.42 -3.04
N ASN A 592 9.29 24.67 -2.58
CA ASN A 592 9.96 25.97 -2.77
C ASN A 592 10.26 26.31 -4.25
N ASN A 593 10.26 25.32 -5.15
CA ASN A 593 10.53 25.50 -6.58
C ASN A 593 9.25 25.51 -7.46
N LEU A 594 8.07 25.33 -6.86
CA LEU A 594 6.79 25.23 -7.58
C LEU A 594 5.92 26.47 -7.35
N LYS A 595 4.99 26.74 -8.26
CA LYS A 595 3.96 27.78 -8.06
C LYS A 595 2.87 27.23 -7.13
N PRO A 596 2.34 28.03 -6.19
CA PRO A 596 1.16 27.64 -5.41
C PRO A 596 -0.07 27.42 -6.28
N ILE A 597 -0.97 26.54 -5.85
CA ILE A 597 -2.31 26.38 -6.43
C ILE A 597 -3.23 27.44 -5.81
N GLU A 598 -3.66 28.42 -6.60
CA GLU A 598 -4.43 29.58 -6.11
C GLU A 598 -5.90 29.21 -5.79
N ASP A 599 -6.56 28.47 -6.69
CA ASP A 599 -7.98 28.08 -6.60
C ASP A 599 -8.29 26.96 -5.59
N PHE A 600 -7.29 26.44 -4.87
CA PHE A 600 -7.51 25.33 -3.92
C PHE A 600 -8.32 25.78 -2.68
N CYS A 601 -9.39 25.04 -2.36
CA CYS A 601 -10.21 25.31 -1.16
C CYS A 601 -9.48 24.91 0.12
N THR A 602 -8.80 25.85 0.75
CA THR A 602 -8.11 25.69 2.04
C THR A 602 -9.03 25.85 3.26
N LYS A 603 -10.34 25.69 3.07
CA LYS A 603 -11.37 25.86 4.11
C LYS A 603 -11.83 24.52 4.67
N PHE A 604 -12.02 24.48 5.98
CA PHE A 604 -12.25 23.25 6.72
C PHE A 604 -13.17 23.47 7.91
N PHE A 605 -13.81 22.38 8.35
CA PHE A 605 -14.74 22.38 9.48
C PHE A 605 -14.05 21.83 10.72
N VAL A 606 -14.31 22.46 11.87
CA VAL A 606 -13.81 22.07 13.18
C VAL A 606 -14.97 22.00 14.16
N GLY A 607 -15.11 20.85 14.82
CA GLY A 607 -16.00 20.68 15.96
C GLY A 607 -15.27 21.01 17.26
N THR A 608 -15.96 21.58 18.25
CA THR A 608 -15.37 21.95 19.53
C THR A 608 -15.97 21.18 20.71
N GLU A 609 -15.23 21.17 21.82
CA GLU A 609 -15.66 20.63 23.13
C GLU A 609 -16.90 21.36 23.68
N GLU A 610 -17.13 22.59 23.23
CA GLU A 610 -18.19 23.50 23.68
C GLU A 610 -19.48 23.38 22.85
N GLY A 611 -19.56 22.41 21.94
CA GLY A 611 -20.68 22.26 20.99
C GLY A 611 -20.69 23.26 19.83
N GLY A 612 -19.57 23.96 19.64
CA GLY A 612 -19.33 24.86 18.53
C GLY A 612 -18.94 24.12 17.24
N VAL A 613 -19.43 24.61 16.11
CA VAL A 613 -18.97 24.27 14.76
C VAL A 613 -18.34 25.53 14.16
N ILE A 614 -17.07 25.42 13.79
CA ILE A 614 -16.25 26.50 13.21
C ILE A 614 -15.95 26.14 11.76
N TYR A 615 -16.16 27.09 10.85
CA TYR A 615 -15.71 27.01 9.46
C TYR A 615 -14.59 28.03 9.26
N THR A 616 -13.38 27.59 8.93
CA THR A 616 -12.18 28.44 8.90
C THR A 616 -11.20 28.05 7.80
N ASP A 617 -10.20 28.89 7.54
CA ASP A 617 -9.17 28.74 6.49
C ASP A 617 -7.80 28.49 7.15
N TRP A 618 -7.02 27.52 6.63
CA TRP A 618 -5.68 27.23 7.17
C TRP A 618 -4.57 28.12 6.59
N LYS A 619 -4.83 28.91 5.53
CA LYS A 619 -3.88 29.90 5.02
C LYS A 619 -3.61 30.96 6.09
N MET A 620 -2.36 31.07 6.54
CA MET A 620 -1.93 32.05 7.53
C MET A 620 -1.78 33.45 6.92
N GLU A 621 -2.18 34.46 7.68
CA GLU A 621 -2.00 35.86 7.36
C GLU A 621 -0.85 36.44 8.19
N ARG A 622 -0.16 37.47 7.68
CA ARG A 622 0.84 38.20 8.46
C ARG A 622 0.16 39.38 9.12
N ASP A 623 0.17 39.40 10.45
CA ASP A 623 -0.27 40.55 11.22
C ASP A 623 0.53 41.80 10.82
N PRO A 624 -0.12 42.89 10.36
CA PRO A 624 0.55 44.11 9.95
C PRO A 624 1.38 44.79 11.06
N GLU A 625 1.03 44.60 12.34
CA GLU A 625 1.71 45.26 13.45
C GLU A 625 2.89 44.45 14.01
N THR A 626 2.71 43.17 14.30
CA THR A 626 3.79 42.33 14.88
C THR A 626 4.60 41.54 13.85
N GLY A 627 4.16 41.49 12.58
CA GLY A 627 4.77 40.68 11.51
C GLY A 627 4.67 39.17 11.73
N ARG A 628 3.97 38.72 12.77
CA ARG A 628 3.77 37.29 13.09
C ARG A 628 2.76 36.66 12.15
N LEU A 629 2.93 35.37 11.90
CA LEU A 629 1.91 34.57 11.23
C LEU A 629 0.78 34.26 12.22
N MET A 630 -0.44 34.61 11.82
CA MET A 630 -1.67 34.31 12.56
C MET A 630 -2.62 33.53 11.67
N ALA A 631 -3.50 32.74 12.29
CA ALA A 631 -4.64 32.18 11.58
C ALA A 631 -5.63 33.32 11.25
N LYS A 632 -6.30 33.23 10.10
CA LYS A 632 -7.41 34.13 9.79
C LYS A 632 -8.52 33.98 10.83
N LYS A 633 -9.31 35.03 11.03
CA LYS A 633 -10.56 34.92 11.81
C LYS A 633 -11.47 33.88 11.15
N PRO A 634 -12.18 33.04 11.93
CA PRO A 634 -13.07 32.03 11.37
C PRO A 634 -14.15 32.68 10.51
N VAL A 635 -14.50 32.03 9.40
CA VAL A 635 -15.48 32.53 8.43
C VAL A 635 -16.87 32.51 9.06
N ASN A 636 -17.24 31.38 9.67
CA ASN A 636 -18.46 31.23 10.45
C ASN A 636 -18.15 30.51 11.79
N LEU A 637 -18.92 30.85 12.83
CA LEU A 637 -18.97 30.17 14.13
C LEU A 637 -20.44 29.98 14.50
N TYR A 638 -20.84 28.77 14.85
CA TYR A 638 -22.18 28.46 15.35
C TYR A 638 -22.11 27.56 16.58
N THR A 639 -22.95 27.83 17.58
CA THR A 639 -23.14 26.97 18.76
C THR A 639 -24.50 26.30 18.66
N ILE A 640 -24.53 25.01 18.31
CA ILE A 640 -25.75 24.24 17.97
C ILE A 640 -25.85 22.94 18.75
N HIS A 641 -24.70 22.28 18.98
CA HIS A 641 -24.62 21.13 19.85
C HIS A 641 -24.56 21.61 21.31
N ASP A 642 -25.16 20.87 22.22
CA ASP A 642 -25.23 21.17 23.66
C ASP A 642 -24.21 20.35 24.49
N GLY A 643 -23.15 19.91 23.81
CA GLY A 643 -22.00 19.19 24.35
C GLY A 643 -20.93 18.99 23.27
N ALA A 644 -19.83 18.33 23.62
CA ALA A 644 -18.69 18.15 22.73
C ALA A 644 -19.08 17.54 21.37
N VAL A 645 -18.51 18.08 20.29
CA VAL A 645 -18.72 17.55 18.94
C VAL A 645 -17.85 16.30 18.74
N HIS A 646 -18.48 15.13 18.73
CA HIS A 646 -17.83 13.82 18.62
C HIS A 646 -17.54 13.41 17.18
N THR A 647 -18.23 14.00 16.19
CA THR A 647 -18.04 13.70 14.76
C THR A 647 -18.22 14.95 13.92
N VAL A 648 -17.31 15.16 12.97
CA VAL A 648 -17.39 16.13 11.87
C VAL A 648 -16.94 15.40 10.61
N GLN A 649 -17.82 15.17 9.64
CA GLN A 649 -17.51 14.33 8.47
C GLN A 649 -18.19 14.86 7.19
N ARG A 650 -17.39 15.15 6.15
CA ARG A 650 -17.90 15.35 4.78
C ARG A 650 -18.59 14.08 4.27
N SER A 651 -19.63 14.24 3.46
CA SER A 651 -20.30 13.12 2.79
C SER A 651 -19.35 12.46 1.78
N PRO A 652 -19.30 11.11 1.68
CA PRO A 652 -18.58 10.42 0.61
C PRO A 652 -19.09 10.73 -0.80
N PHE A 653 -20.31 11.27 -0.92
CA PHE A 653 -21.00 11.53 -2.20
C PHE A 653 -21.06 13.00 -2.59
N TYR A 654 -21.08 13.91 -1.61
CA TYR A 654 -21.22 15.34 -1.83
C TYR A 654 -20.07 16.10 -1.15
N LYS A 655 -19.18 16.71 -1.96
CA LYS A 655 -17.99 17.43 -1.47
C LYS A 655 -18.33 18.58 -0.52
N ASP A 656 -19.51 19.15 -0.69
CA ASP A 656 -20.03 20.34 0.00
C ASP A 656 -20.96 20.01 1.17
N ILE A 657 -21.28 18.75 1.48
CA ILE A 657 -22.16 18.39 2.60
C ILE A 657 -21.36 17.83 3.78
N ILE A 658 -21.61 18.35 4.99
CA ILE A 658 -20.92 17.96 6.22
C ILE A 658 -21.92 17.56 7.29
N LEU A 659 -21.72 16.41 7.92
CA LEU A 659 -22.46 15.96 9.11
C LEU A 659 -21.65 16.33 10.36
N THR A 660 -22.33 16.91 11.36
CA THR A 660 -21.78 17.15 12.70
C THR A 660 -22.69 16.55 13.75
N ILE A 661 -22.12 15.91 14.76
CA ILE A 661 -22.85 15.23 15.84
C ILE A 661 -22.16 15.55 17.17
N GLY A 662 -22.92 15.99 18.15
CA GLY A 662 -22.42 16.35 19.49
C GLY A 662 -23.55 16.56 20.49
N GLY A 663 -23.27 16.35 21.78
CA GLY A 663 -24.28 16.46 22.82
C GLY A 663 -25.48 15.53 22.57
N TRP A 664 -26.66 16.12 22.40
CA TRP A 664 -27.93 15.41 22.19
C TRP A 664 -28.56 15.65 20.79
N ASN A 665 -27.85 16.26 19.84
CA ASN A 665 -28.40 16.51 18.49
C ASN A 665 -27.39 16.29 17.36
N LEU A 666 -27.89 16.33 16.12
CA LEU A 666 -27.10 16.30 14.91
C LEU A 666 -27.43 17.51 14.03
N ALA A 667 -26.48 17.92 13.20
CA ALA A 667 -26.67 18.96 12.20
C ALA A 667 -25.97 18.62 10.89
N ILE A 668 -26.64 18.86 9.76
CA ILE A 668 -26.12 18.72 8.40
C ILE A 668 -25.92 20.11 7.81
N TRP A 669 -24.78 20.33 7.17
CA TRP A 669 -24.29 21.62 6.70
C TRP A 669 -24.01 21.62 5.20
N LYS A 670 -24.05 22.79 4.58
CA LYS A 670 -23.56 23.00 3.22
C LYS A 670 -22.41 24.00 3.18
N GLU A 671 -21.30 23.61 2.55
CA GLU A 671 -20.14 24.49 2.35
C GLU A 671 -20.53 25.68 1.46
N GLY A 672 -20.11 26.88 1.87
CA GLY A 672 -20.47 28.13 1.19
C GLY A 672 -21.81 28.75 1.60
N VAL A 673 -22.64 28.09 2.43
CA VAL A 673 -23.90 28.65 2.95
C VAL A 673 -23.69 29.22 4.37
N PRO A 674 -23.69 30.55 4.57
CA PRO A 674 -23.43 31.16 5.88
C PRO A 674 -24.69 31.37 6.75
N ILE A 675 -25.85 30.87 6.33
CA ILE A 675 -27.13 31.11 7.01
C ILE A 675 -27.34 30.20 8.22
N GLY A 676 -26.84 28.95 8.16
CA GLY A 676 -26.98 27.94 9.21
C GLY A 676 -26.89 26.51 8.66
N PRO A 677 -27.20 25.48 9.47
CA PRO A 677 -27.31 24.10 9.00
C PRO A 677 -28.57 23.91 8.14
N LEU A 678 -28.50 23.01 7.15
CA LEU A 678 -29.64 22.61 6.32
C LEU A 678 -30.69 21.82 7.12
N LEU A 679 -30.21 20.95 8.01
CA LEU A 679 -31.02 20.14 8.91
C LEU A 679 -30.38 20.19 10.29
N GLN A 680 -31.21 20.37 11.32
CA GLN A 680 -30.85 20.22 12.73
C GLN A 680 -31.90 19.31 13.37
N SER A 681 -31.49 18.23 14.03
CA SER A 681 -32.45 17.37 14.72
C SER A 681 -32.99 18.03 15.99
N CYS A 682 -34.16 17.58 16.44
CA CYS A 682 -34.55 17.72 17.83
C CYS A 682 -33.60 16.94 18.76
N CYS A 683 -33.71 17.19 20.07
CA CYS A 683 -32.91 16.48 21.06
C CYS A 683 -33.27 14.98 21.10
N ALA A 684 -32.25 14.13 21.02
CA ALA A 684 -32.33 12.68 21.13
C ALA A 684 -32.71 12.21 22.54
N PRO A 685 -33.14 10.94 22.73
CA PRO A 685 -33.46 10.41 24.07
C PRO A 685 -32.23 10.18 24.96
N LYS A 686 -31.02 10.16 24.38
CA LYS A 686 -29.71 10.06 25.02
C LYS A 686 -28.66 10.81 24.20
N ARG A 687 -27.49 11.04 24.79
CA ARG A 687 -26.37 11.68 24.11
C ARG A 687 -25.84 10.83 22.95
N TYR A 688 -25.40 11.52 21.90
CA TYR A 688 -24.71 10.96 20.76
C TYR A 688 -23.19 11.02 20.95
N THR A 689 -22.52 9.89 20.78
CA THR A 689 -21.13 9.67 21.21
C THR A 689 -20.19 9.32 20.05
N ALA A 690 -20.74 8.81 18.95
CA ALA A 690 -20.04 8.58 17.68
C ALA A 690 -21.04 8.64 16.51
N GLY A 691 -20.56 8.87 15.29
CA GLY A 691 -21.37 8.65 14.09
C GLY A 691 -20.56 8.53 12.82
N HIS A 692 -21.22 8.15 11.72
CA HIS A 692 -20.62 7.99 10.40
C HIS A 692 -21.65 8.05 9.27
N TRP A 693 -21.29 8.68 8.15
CA TRP A 693 -21.98 8.45 6.88
C TRP A 693 -21.87 6.98 6.44
N SER A 694 -22.90 6.47 5.75
CA SER A 694 -22.77 5.27 4.94
C SER A 694 -21.77 5.52 3.80
N MET A 695 -20.97 4.50 3.47
CA MET A 695 -19.96 4.57 2.41
C MET A 695 -20.53 4.24 1.03
N THR A 696 -21.79 3.80 0.97
CA THR A 696 -22.39 3.13 -0.20
C THR A 696 -23.79 3.64 -0.54
N ARG A 697 -24.50 4.22 0.43
CA ARG A 697 -25.85 4.77 0.24
C ARG A 697 -25.92 6.25 0.69
N PRO A 698 -26.26 7.21 -0.19
CA PRO A 698 -26.02 8.64 0.04
C PRO A 698 -27.01 9.31 1.00
N GLY A 699 -28.20 8.75 1.20
CA GLY A 699 -29.19 9.26 2.16
C GLY A 699 -28.99 8.79 3.60
N VAL A 700 -28.04 7.87 3.86
CA VAL A 700 -27.98 7.08 5.09
C VAL A 700 -26.77 7.41 5.96
N PHE A 701 -26.98 7.53 7.28
CA PHE A 701 -25.93 7.64 8.29
C PHE A 701 -26.30 6.92 9.60
N TYR A 702 -25.26 6.55 10.34
CA TYR A 702 -25.34 5.77 11.58
C TYR A 702 -24.83 6.60 12.75
N ILE A 703 -25.53 6.58 13.89
CA ILE A 703 -25.14 7.32 15.11
C ILE A 703 -25.20 6.39 16.33
N GLY A 704 -24.15 6.41 17.15
CA GLY A 704 -24.06 5.65 18.40
C GLY A 704 -24.47 6.50 19.60
N ARG A 705 -25.14 5.86 20.57
CA ARG A 705 -25.60 6.50 21.81
C ARG A 705 -24.84 6.04 23.05
N GLU A 706 -24.93 6.87 24.08
CA GLU A 706 -24.46 6.62 25.46
C GLU A 706 -25.09 5.37 26.11
N ASP A 707 -26.26 4.90 25.63
CA ASP A 707 -26.97 3.72 26.12
C ASP A 707 -26.84 2.46 25.25
N GLY A 708 -25.86 2.42 24.32
CA GLY A 708 -25.51 1.19 23.57
C GLY A 708 -26.40 0.87 22.37
N TYR A 709 -27.25 1.81 21.98
CA TYR A 709 -28.03 1.77 20.74
C TYR A 709 -27.29 2.44 19.58
N ILE A 710 -27.50 1.92 18.37
CA ILE A 710 -27.31 2.68 17.13
C ILE A 710 -28.67 3.18 16.63
N ASP A 711 -28.72 4.48 16.31
CA ASP A 711 -29.77 5.10 15.52
C ASP A 711 -29.33 5.15 14.05
N ILE A 712 -30.18 4.66 13.16
CA ILE A 712 -30.00 4.63 11.71
C ILE A 712 -30.97 5.65 11.11
N TRP A 713 -30.44 6.60 10.35
CA TRP A 713 -31.20 7.63 9.67
C TRP A 713 -31.18 7.38 8.17
N ASP A 714 -32.35 7.42 7.53
CA ASP A 714 -32.51 7.49 6.07
C ASP A 714 -33.28 8.76 5.71
N LEU A 715 -32.59 9.73 5.12
CA LEU A 715 -33.16 11.04 4.79
C LEU A 715 -34.27 10.99 3.72
N LEU A 716 -34.44 9.88 2.99
CA LEU A 716 -35.60 9.69 2.10
C LEU A 716 -36.84 9.14 2.84
N GLU A 717 -36.67 8.43 3.94
CA GLU A 717 -37.78 7.90 4.75
C GLU A 717 -38.20 8.91 5.84
N LYS A 718 -37.23 9.38 6.64
CA LYS A 718 -37.49 10.27 7.79
C LYS A 718 -36.36 11.27 8.01
N THR A 719 -36.75 12.54 8.17
CA THR A 719 -35.84 13.67 8.43
C THR A 719 -35.97 14.26 9.84
N HIS A 720 -36.95 13.82 10.64
CA HIS A 720 -37.27 14.38 11.95
C HIS A 720 -36.99 13.43 13.13
N GLU A 721 -36.92 12.13 12.86
CA GLU A 721 -36.56 11.07 13.79
C GLU A 721 -35.74 10.01 13.02
N PRO A 722 -34.94 9.15 13.69
CA PRO A 722 -34.30 8.03 13.00
C PRO A 722 -35.34 7.07 12.42
N SER A 723 -35.03 6.50 11.25
CA SER A 723 -35.79 5.39 10.66
C SER A 723 -35.89 4.21 11.62
N GLN A 724 -34.77 3.88 12.27
CA GLN A 724 -34.62 2.68 13.08
C GLN A 724 -33.63 2.91 14.22
N SER A 725 -33.92 2.35 15.40
CA SER A 725 -33.01 2.29 16.53
C SER A 725 -32.81 0.84 16.95
N GLN A 726 -31.57 0.39 17.07
CA GLN A 726 -31.22 -0.99 17.44
C GLN A 726 -30.26 -1.03 18.62
N ASN A 727 -30.59 -1.83 19.65
CA ASN A 727 -29.69 -2.12 20.76
C ASN A 727 -28.61 -3.11 20.32
N ILE A 728 -27.36 -2.86 20.69
CA ILE A 728 -26.19 -3.70 20.35
C ILE A 728 -25.41 -4.08 21.62
N CYS A 729 -25.17 -3.13 22.51
CA CYS A 729 -24.45 -3.37 23.77
C CYS A 729 -25.12 -2.65 24.95
N ILE A 730 -24.68 -2.93 26.17
CA ILE A 730 -25.28 -2.36 27.40
C ILE A 730 -24.54 -1.11 27.91
N THR A 731 -23.63 -0.54 27.13
CA THR A 731 -22.78 0.60 27.52
C THR A 731 -22.63 1.62 26.39
N MET A 732 -22.03 2.77 26.69
CA MET A 732 -21.71 3.79 25.69
C MET A 732 -20.90 3.23 24.52
N ILE A 733 -21.39 3.48 23.31
CA ILE A 733 -20.62 3.25 22.08
C ILE A 733 -19.53 4.33 21.98
N THR A 734 -18.27 3.92 21.86
CA THR A 734 -17.12 4.85 21.79
C THR A 734 -16.71 5.18 20.35
N CYS A 735 -16.90 4.25 19.41
CA CYS A 735 -16.54 4.45 18.00
C CYS A 735 -17.44 3.64 17.06
N ILE A 736 -17.71 4.20 15.88
CA ILE A 736 -18.44 3.54 14.78
C ILE A 736 -17.62 3.69 13.49
N LYS A 737 -17.43 2.58 12.76
CA LYS A 737 -16.82 2.55 11.43
C LYS A 737 -17.50 1.55 10.48
N PRO A 738 -18.35 2.00 9.53
CA PRO A 738 -18.78 1.17 8.41
C PRO A 738 -17.64 0.94 7.42
N TRP A 739 -17.66 -0.22 6.75
CA TRP A 739 -16.65 -0.65 5.78
C TRP A 739 -17.23 -1.65 4.78
N THR A 740 -16.71 -1.63 3.55
CA THR A 740 -17.22 -2.43 2.43
C THR A 740 -16.30 -3.61 2.17
N PHE A 741 -16.72 -4.82 2.57
CA PHE A 741 -15.96 -6.05 2.32
C PHE A 741 -16.11 -6.50 0.86
N SER A 742 -17.31 -6.38 0.29
CA SER A 742 -17.58 -6.62 -1.13
C SER A 742 -18.79 -5.81 -1.58
N ALA A 743 -19.11 -5.83 -2.88
CA ALA A 743 -20.32 -5.22 -3.41
C ALA A 743 -21.62 -5.78 -2.75
N LYS A 744 -21.59 -7.01 -2.21
CA LYS A 744 -22.77 -7.66 -1.58
C LYS A 744 -22.75 -7.69 -0.05
N GLN A 745 -21.60 -7.42 0.58
CA GLN A 745 -21.44 -7.52 2.03
C GLN A 745 -20.67 -6.31 2.57
N GLN A 746 -21.28 -5.64 3.54
CA GLN A 746 -20.77 -4.45 4.18
C GLN A 746 -20.90 -4.66 5.69
N PHE A 747 -19.89 -4.24 6.44
CA PHE A 747 -19.84 -4.41 7.89
C PHE A 747 -19.79 -3.05 8.59
N ILE A 748 -20.29 -3.00 9.82
CA ILE A 748 -20.14 -1.86 10.71
C ILE A 748 -19.46 -2.33 12.00
N ALA A 749 -18.28 -1.77 12.25
CA ALA A 749 -17.55 -1.93 13.50
C ALA A 749 -18.13 -0.97 14.54
N VAL A 750 -18.49 -1.51 15.71
CA VAL A 750 -19.12 -0.80 16.82
C VAL A 750 -18.33 -1.12 18.08
N ALA A 751 -17.64 -0.13 18.62
CA ALA A 751 -16.81 -0.28 19.82
C ALA A 751 -17.56 0.15 21.08
N ASP A 752 -17.40 -0.60 22.17
CA ASP A 752 -18.01 -0.30 23.47
C ASP A 752 -17.03 0.33 24.48
N TYR A 753 -17.56 0.72 25.64
CA TYR A 753 -16.80 1.31 26.74
C TYR A 753 -16.16 0.27 27.69
N TYR A 754 -16.36 -1.03 27.45
CA TYR A 754 -15.86 -2.15 28.28
C TYR A 754 -14.72 -2.96 27.62
N GLY A 755 -14.35 -2.64 26.36
CA GLY A 755 -13.24 -3.27 25.65
C GLY A 755 -13.66 -4.21 24.51
N THR A 756 -14.96 -4.28 24.20
CA THR A 756 -15.52 -5.10 23.12
C THR A 756 -15.53 -4.34 21.80
N LEU A 757 -15.18 -5.04 20.73
CA LEU A 757 -15.47 -4.62 19.36
C LEU A 757 -16.52 -5.56 18.75
N HIS A 758 -17.73 -5.05 18.51
CA HIS A 758 -18.79 -5.76 17.79
C HIS A 758 -18.70 -5.48 16.28
N ILE A 759 -18.75 -6.52 15.46
CA ILE A 759 -18.86 -6.42 14.00
C ILE A 759 -20.25 -6.88 13.59
N LEU A 760 -21.00 -5.97 12.96
CA LEU A 760 -22.34 -6.25 12.47
C LEU A 760 -22.38 -6.19 10.94
N GLU A 761 -23.09 -7.10 10.30
CA GLU A 761 -23.39 -7.04 8.87
C GLU A 761 -24.52 -6.02 8.62
N ILE A 762 -24.30 -5.13 7.64
CA ILE A 762 -25.26 -4.12 7.21
C ILE A 762 -26.21 -4.78 6.18
N PRO A 763 -27.54 -4.73 6.38
CA PRO A 763 -28.49 -5.39 5.49
C PRO A 763 -28.60 -4.73 4.12
N TRP A 764 -29.15 -5.47 3.14
CA TRP A 764 -29.27 -5.04 1.75
C TRP A 764 -29.92 -3.65 1.59
N THR A 765 -31.00 -3.39 2.34
CA THR A 765 -31.80 -2.14 2.33
C THR A 765 -31.04 -0.88 2.77
N LEU A 766 -29.97 -1.03 3.55
CA LEU A 766 -29.13 0.08 4.05
C LEU A 766 -27.79 0.19 3.29
N SER A 767 -27.47 -0.81 2.45
CA SER A 767 -26.19 -0.97 1.77
C SER A 767 -26.25 -0.77 0.26
N HIS A 768 -27.44 -0.82 -0.33
CA HIS A 768 -27.68 -0.66 -1.77
C HIS A 768 -28.51 0.60 -2.04
N PRO A 769 -27.98 1.61 -2.77
CA PRO A 769 -28.73 2.82 -3.10
C PRO A 769 -29.77 2.56 -4.19
N SER A 770 -30.85 3.34 -4.19
CA SER A 770 -31.76 3.39 -5.33
C SER A 770 -31.16 4.19 -6.50
N ALA A 771 -31.54 3.87 -7.73
CA ALA A 771 -30.89 4.41 -8.94
C ALA A 771 -30.89 5.96 -9.01
N ASN A 772 -31.94 6.60 -8.47
CA ASN A 772 -32.11 8.06 -8.45
C ASN A 772 -31.79 8.70 -7.09
N GLU A 773 -31.16 7.99 -6.15
CA GLU A 773 -30.99 8.45 -4.76
C GLU A 773 -30.11 9.70 -4.65
N VAL A 774 -28.99 9.72 -5.38
CA VAL A 774 -28.04 10.84 -5.38
C VAL A 774 -28.72 12.13 -5.85
N SER A 775 -29.48 12.06 -6.94
CA SER A 775 -30.25 13.21 -7.46
C SER A 775 -31.36 13.65 -6.50
N SER A 776 -32.04 12.69 -5.85
CA SER A 776 -33.13 12.95 -4.91
C SER A 776 -32.66 13.65 -3.63
N ILE A 777 -31.56 13.18 -3.04
CA ILE A 777 -30.94 13.78 -1.85
C ILE A 777 -30.28 15.12 -2.18
N SER A 778 -29.66 15.26 -3.36
CA SER A 778 -29.14 16.57 -3.83
C SER A 778 -30.27 17.60 -3.95
N TYR A 779 -31.39 17.24 -4.58
CA TYR A 779 -32.59 18.09 -4.68
C TYR A 779 -33.18 18.45 -3.31
N TYR A 780 -33.18 17.51 -2.35
CA TYR A 780 -33.55 17.81 -0.96
C TYR A 780 -32.66 18.90 -0.35
N PHE A 781 -31.33 18.76 -0.45
CA PHE A 781 -30.42 19.78 0.08
C PHE A 781 -30.56 21.15 -0.62
N GLU A 782 -30.76 21.18 -1.95
CA GLU A 782 -31.07 22.45 -2.64
C GLU A 782 -32.37 23.10 -2.19
N ARG A 783 -33.39 22.30 -1.90
CA ARG A 783 -34.68 22.79 -1.38
C ARG A 783 -34.50 23.41 0.00
N GLU A 784 -33.74 22.77 0.88
CA GLU A 784 -33.50 23.32 2.22
C GLU A 784 -32.59 24.57 2.21
N VAL A 785 -31.67 24.73 1.24
CA VAL A 785 -30.97 26.02 1.03
C VAL A 785 -31.96 27.15 0.73
N LYS A 786 -32.86 26.93 -0.24
CA LYS A 786 -33.91 27.91 -0.61
C LYS A 786 -34.87 28.19 0.56
N HIS A 787 -35.12 27.19 1.40
CA HIS A 787 -35.91 27.32 2.63
C HIS A 787 -35.20 28.18 3.68
N LEU A 788 -33.89 27.99 3.92
CA LEU A 788 -33.10 28.84 4.82
C LEU A 788 -33.08 30.30 4.35
N GLU A 789 -32.87 30.55 3.06
CA GLU A 789 -32.93 31.90 2.47
C GLU A 789 -34.29 32.57 2.73
N TYR A 790 -35.39 31.85 2.50
CA TYR A 790 -36.75 32.33 2.80
C TYR A 790 -36.96 32.60 4.30
N VAL A 791 -36.48 31.72 5.18
CA VAL A 791 -36.57 31.88 6.64
C VAL A 791 -35.78 33.11 7.10
N GLU A 792 -34.59 33.34 6.55
CA GLU A 792 -33.76 34.52 6.86
C GLU A 792 -34.43 35.83 6.39
N GLN A 793 -35.01 35.83 5.18
CA GLN A 793 -35.81 36.95 4.69
C GLN A 793 -37.04 37.22 5.58
N ARG A 794 -37.80 36.18 5.96
CA ARG A 794 -38.95 36.33 6.86
C ARG A 794 -38.54 36.74 8.28
N LYS A 795 -37.34 36.38 8.75
CA LYS A 795 -36.77 36.88 10.02
C LYS A 795 -36.46 38.38 9.93
N LYS A 796 -35.80 38.84 8.86
CA LYS A 796 -35.53 40.27 8.61
C LYS A 796 -36.82 41.10 8.59
N ILE A 797 -37.86 40.59 7.92
CA ILE A 797 -39.20 41.21 7.91
C ILE A 797 -39.81 41.25 9.32
N ARG A 798 -39.82 40.14 10.06
CA ARG A 798 -40.34 40.10 11.44
C ARG A 798 -39.59 41.01 12.41
N GLU A 799 -38.29 41.21 12.21
CA GLU A 799 -37.50 42.17 13.00
C GLU A 799 -37.83 43.63 12.64
N GLN A 800 -38.25 43.92 11.40
CA GLN A 800 -38.78 45.22 11.02
C GLN A 800 -40.19 45.43 11.60
N GLU A 801 -41.12 44.49 11.38
CA GLU A 801 -42.47 44.47 11.97
C GLU A 801 -42.41 44.69 13.50
N LYS A 802 -41.49 44.01 14.19
CA LYS A 802 -41.28 44.19 15.63
C LYS A 802 -40.75 45.59 15.97
N LYS A 803 -39.72 46.10 15.28
CA LYS A 803 -39.18 47.45 15.52
C LYS A 803 -40.24 48.53 15.30
N GLU A 804 -41.12 48.35 14.32
CA GLU A 804 -42.25 49.25 14.07
C GLU A 804 -43.29 49.17 15.19
N MET A 805 -43.66 47.98 15.66
CA MET A 805 -44.56 47.82 16.82
C MET A 805 -43.96 48.36 18.12
N ASP A 806 -42.67 48.12 18.39
CA ASP A 806 -41.98 48.64 19.58
C ASP A 806 -41.94 50.18 19.55
N LEU A 807 -41.67 50.78 18.38
CA LEU A 807 -41.64 52.23 18.17
C LEU A 807 -43.05 52.86 18.16
N GLU A 808 -44.08 52.12 17.75
CA GLU A 808 -45.49 52.49 18.02
C GLU A 808 -45.82 52.45 19.52
N LEU A 809 -45.36 51.42 20.25
CA LEU A 809 -45.56 51.29 21.69
C LEU A 809 -44.87 52.42 22.46
N GLU A 810 -43.68 52.84 22.03
CA GLU A 810 -43.05 54.05 22.55
C GLU A 810 -43.87 55.30 22.23
N LYS A 811 -44.25 55.55 20.97
CA LYS A 811 -45.12 56.67 20.59
C LYS A 811 -46.43 56.71 21.39
N LYS A 812 -47.03 55.54 21.67
CA LYS A 812 -48.22 55.38 22.51
C LYS A 812 -47.91 55.76 23.97
N LYS A 813 -46.83 55.25 24.57
CA LYS A 813 -46.36 55.64 25.92
C LYS A 813 -46.05 57.14 26.03
N THR A 814 -45.40 57.75 25.04
CA THR A 814 -45.10 59.19 25.03
C THR A 814 -46.40 60.01 25.00
N LYS A 815 -47.39 59.60 24.19
CA LYS A 815 -48.74 60.21 24.19
C LYS A 815 -49.42 60.07 25.56
N THR A 816 -49.31 58.94 26.25
CA THR A 816 -49.88 58.77 27.60
C THR A 816 -49.22 59.71 28.62
N TYR A 817 -47.91 59.91 28.55
CA TYR A 817 -47.17 60.81 29.45
C TYR A 817 -47.34 62.31 29.16
N GLN A 818 -47.87 62.69 27.98
CA GLN A 818 -48.07 64.10 27.59
C GLN A 818 -49.52 64.60 27.66
N LYS A 819 -50.50 63.72 27.91
CA LYS A 819 -51.91 64.11 28.04
C LYS A 819 -52.18 64.83 29.36
N SER A 820 -52.94 65.92 29.30
CA SER A 820 -53.46 66.55 30.52
C SER A 820 -54.54 65.69 31.18
N LYS A 821 -54.79 65.91 32.48
CA LYS A 821 -55.85 65.21 33.22
C LYS A 821 -57.23 65.36 32.56
N GLU A 822 -57.52 66.54 32.02
CA GLU A 822 -58.76 66.85 31.30
C GLU A 822 -58.88 66.08 29.98
N GLN A 823 -57.78 65.92 29.23
CA GLN A 823 -57.79 65.12 27.99
C GLN A 823 -58.03 63.63 28.27
N MET A 824 -57.48 63.12 29.37
CA MET A 824 -57.71 61.73 29.80
C MET A 824 -59.16 61.51 30.28
N GLU A 825 -59.78 62.50 30.93
CA GLU A 825 -61.20 62.49 31.34
C GLU A 825 -62.20 62.78 30.21
N ALA A 826 -61.71 63.21 29.04
CA ALA A 826 -62.49 63.32 27.81
C ALA A 826 -62.46 61.99 27.03
N GLU A 827 -61.27 61.44 26.76
CA GLU A 827 -61.14 60.15 26.06
C GLU A 827 -61.81 58.99 26.81
N LEU A 828 -61.71 58.94 28.15
CA LEU A 828 -62.45 57.96 28.96
C LEU A 828 -63.98 58.09 28.88
N ARG A 829 -64.48 59.22 28.39
CA ARG A 829 -65.91 59.49 28.20
C ARG A 829 -66.35 59.08 26.80
N ASP A 830 -65.57 59.45 25.79
CA ASP A 830 -65.79 59.04 24.40
C ASP A 830 -65.68 57.50 24.26
N ASP A 831 -64.71 56.86 24.92
CA ASP A 831 -64.59 55.40 25.00
C ASP A 831 -65.78 54.74 25.73
N TYR A 832 -66.32 55.40 26.76
CA TYR A 832 -67.48 54.89 27.52
C TYR A 832 -68.79 55.04 26.73
N ASP A 833 -68.99 56.15 26.04
CA ASP A 833 -70.14 56.36 25.16
C ASP A 833 -70.05 55.40 23.93
N SER A 834 -68.85 55.18 23.39
CA SER A 834 -68.60 54.16 22.35
C SER A 834 -68.85 52.72 22.87
N TYR A 835 -68.48 52.41 24.12
CA TYR A 835 -68.84 51.14 24.76
C TYR A 835 -70.37 51.00 24.88
N LEU A 836 -71.08 52.05 25.31
CA LEU A 836 -72.55 52.04 25.41
C LEU A 836 -73.23 51.86 24.05
N GLU A 837 -72.70 52.45 22.97
CA GLU A 837 -73.19 52.19 21.61
C GLU A 837 -72.92 50.75 21.16
N LEU A 838 -71.74 50.19 21.47
CA LEU A 838 -71.41 48.80 21.15
C LEU A 838 -72.26 47.79 21.94
N GLU A 839 -72.48 48.03 23.23
CA GLU A 839 -73.35 47.24 24.12
C GLU A 839 -74.80 47.31 23.61
N LYS A 840 -75.31 48.50 23.30
CA LYS A 840 -76.65 48.69 22.71
C LYS A 840 -76.80 47.97 21.36
N ASN A 841 -75.80 48.07 20.48
CA ASN A 841 -75.83 47.39 19.18
C ASN A 841 -75.74 45.85 19.32
N THR A 842 -74.93 45.33 20.24
CA THR A 842 -74.87 43.88 20.51
C THR A 842 -76.15 43.37 21.18
N LEU A 843 -76.76 44.10 22.10
CA LEU A 843 -78.06 43.76 22.70
C LEU A 843 -79.24 43.82 21.71
N ILE A 844 -79.17 44.71 20.70
CA ILE A 844 -80.11 44.72 19.56
C ILE A 844 -79.87 43.48 18.67
N ASN A 845 -78.62 43.19 18.30
CA ASN A 845 -78.26 42.04 17.46
C ASN A 845 -78.59 40.69 18.13
N LEU A 846 -78.53 40.61 19.47
CA LEU A 846 -78.94 39.46 20.27
C LEU A 846 -80.46 39.39 20.50
N GLY A 847 -81.25 40.35 19.99
CA GLY A 847 -82.70 40.40 20.13
C GLY A 847 -83.22 40.73 21.54
N LEU A 848 -82.33 41.10 22.46
CA LEU A 848 -82.65 41.40 23.86
C LEU A 848 -83.22 42.81 24.04
N ILE A 849 -82.91 43.74 23.13
CA ILE A 849 -83.52 45.07 23.03
C ILE A 849 -84.26 45.19 21.71
N LYS A 850 -85.55 45.53 21.76
CA LYS A 850 -86.32 45.91 20.56
C LYS A 850 -86.01 47.35 20.18
N MET A 851 -85.76 47.62 18.90
CA MET A 851 -85.68 49.00 18.41
C MET A 851 -87.02 49.73 18.62
N PRO A 852 -87.01 51.02 19.04
CA PRO A 852 -88.20 51.84 19.05
C PRO A 852 -88.58 52.22 17.60
N GLU A 853 -89.83 51.93 17.22
CA GLU A 853 -90.38 52.38 15.93
C GLU A 853 -90.45 53.92 15.90
N ARG A 854 -89.66 54.56 15.04
CA ARG A 854 -89.75 56.02 14.82
C ARG A 854 -90.97 56.34 13.98
N MET A 855 -91.91 57.10 14.55
CA MET A 855 -93.05 57.64 13.81
C MET A 855 -92.67 58.79 12.86
N SER A 856 -93.50 58.92 11.83
CA SER A 856 -93.77 60.09 10.98
C SER A 856 -92.61 60.79 10.27
N PHE A 857 -92.66 60.72 8.93
CA PHE A 857 -92.29 61.85 8.08
C PHE A 857 -93.06 63.12 8.50
N MET A 858 -92.33 64.16 8.91
CA MET A 858 -92.66 65.57 8.65
C MET A 858 -91.41 66.42 8.87
N ASP A 859 -91.40 67.59 8.23
CA ASP A 859 -90.28 68.54 8.08
C ASP A 859 -89.05 68.00 7.31
N LEU A 860 -88.68 68.74 6.25
CA LEU A 860 -87.70 68.40 5.21
C LEU A 860 -86.97 69.68 4.79
#